data_AF-A0A958VHT4-F1
#
_entry.id   AF-A0A958VHT4-F1
#
_cell.length_a   1.000
_cell.length_b   1.000
_cell.length_c   1.000
_cell.angle_alpha   90.00
_cell.angle_beta   90.00
_cell.angle_gamma   90.00
#
_symmetry.space_group_name_H-M   'P 1'
#
loop_
_entity.id
_entity.type
_entity.pdbx_description
1 polymer ?
#
loop_
_entity_poly.entity_id
_entity_poly.type
_entity_poly.pdbx_seq_one_letter_code
_entity_poly.pdbx_strand_id
1 'polypeptide(L)'
;LSACRKMNKVIDILTSYPVAKQVSAIGNEAIARGAIEAGVDAVFSYPGTPSTEISEIFNFASNFKAEPENRIKYPELTQSETYFEYSINERIALEKAIAFSIGNKSSLCVMKNVGMNVASDPLMSITYQTLVAPLVIIVCDDPGCHSSSNEQDSRYWGNMASVPVFNPATPKDAYEMTKQAFKLSEQLRLPVIVRTTTRVSHTRGMLHYHEIDHNSRQSSFERLPEHINIPARTAAAHQKLLDKIHSEILHPFFNQFNRVSFEGSKKSIGIISSGVSSSYLFEIIERNNLSRRAEVLELGLIFPFPENDVLNFLEKEFEKVLVLEELEPIIENAVRNIIQRNHLTCEIIGKKESGLSSTGEYSLDNIDKVIATYFGIETKKDVAIQSIGKFTDDLPARPPALCSGCPHRASYYALKLLVPQNASNENGRAHDTILCGDIGCSGLGALPPLKMIDTINHMGMSISMAQGLSAALKDKKTKVVAMLGDGTFFHSGISSLLNAVYTKANMLVIIFDNRTIGMTGHQDHPGATHLEKYKEIEIQPLVKGMGVEYVEKLMPFDMKDTYKKVEEAMAQEGVSVLISKAPCVFLPSYKAFTREDSKIVIDHGKCNTCHNHSDHAITCSKKGSSGANLTRAIAKIRAEESVDAKAQACPANICNHGFFNSILEKDYKTALDMVRDKLLFSRTCGDICHRPCELFSNHTSNSTIPIKQLKKFVSGIDENFEDFSAALNQIAQAEKKNKHIAVVGAGPAGLSAAYDLIRDGYEVTVFEKEEAAGGLIKYVIPDFRMDKSGFDVEVGQLVTMGVNFNFNTQLGKDIQLEELSKKYDGVVVALGLSISNELEVLKPISKERVFDAMTFLKSYNLKTLNITDGSKLLVIGGGNSAIDVARSAKRFNAENEVYLSCVESLKNMPAFTEEVTHAKAEGVNIIANSYVDSCAEEGDIEVMLNQYDTKVNLLKLNCDYIVVAIGQIGNAKEYEVIGQKNFSQGNKIKADKKTGYTNYRNVFVAGDVCDENHMSLIGAIASGKRAAIGIRQQIEGYKYDFEGLDALLGLNEKEREGATSNPIALEGDITDFIKNFNLFQSCEKCNHCIDNLGCPAMIKVNGKIEIDYASCTKCGLCIDVCPNDAIAWESESVKIAH
;
A
#
# COMPACT_ATOMS: atom_id res chain seq x y z
N LEU A 1 -2.39 -37.31 10.65
CA LEU A 1 -3.34 -37.72 9.57
C LEU A 1 -2.73 -37.62 8.17
N SER A 2 -2.14 -36.48 7.76
CA SER A 2 -1.47 -36.34 6.45
C SER A 2 -0.26 -37.28 6.27
N ALA A 3 0.63 -37.39 7.26
CA ALA A 3 1.80 -38.27 7.21
C ALA A 3 1.43 -39.77 7.06
N CYS A 4 0.46 -40.27 7.83
CA CYS A 4 -0.01 -41.66 7.69
C CYS A 4 -0.64 -41.94 6.32
N ARG A 5 -1.39 -40.98 5.74
CA ARG A 5 -1.94 -41.13 4.38
C ARG A 5 -0.84 -41.14 3.32
N LYS A 6 0.21 -40.31 3.46
CA LYS A 6 1.38 -40.31 2.57
C LYS A 6 2.14 -41.64 2.66
N MET A 7 2.33 -42.17 3.87
CA MET A 7 3.06 -43.43 4.07
C MET A 7 2.34 -44.64 3.45
N ASN A 8 1.02 -44.77 3.66
CA ASN A 8 0.25 -45.84 3.02
C ASN A 8 0.30 -45.77 1.49
N LYS A 9 0.26 -44.55 0.94
CA LYS A 9 0.33 -44.32 -0.51
C LYS A 9 1.68 -44.77 -1.09
N VAL A 10 2.80 -44.48 -0.41
CA VAL A 10 4.13 -44.94 -0.84
C VAL A 10 4.25 -46.45 -0.78
N ILE A 11 3.74 -47.07 0.30
CA ILE A 11 3.71 -48.53 0.43
C ILE A 11 2.94 -49.16 -0.73
N ASP A 12 1.74 -48.66 -1.03
CA ASP A 12 0.92 -49.18 -2.13
C ASP A 12 1.62 -49.07 -3.49
N ILE A 13 2.32 -47.96 -3.74
CA ILE A 13 3.05 -47.71 -5.00
C ILE A 13 4.31 -48.57 -5.14
N LEU A 14 4.97 -48.92 -4.02
CA LEU A 14 6.18 -49.74 -4.01
C LEU A 14 5.90 -51.24 -3.87
N THR A 15 4.64 -51.64 -3.60
CA THR A 15 4.29 -53.05 -3.45
C THR A 15 4.35 -53.76 -4.80
N SER A 16 5.13 -54.84 -4.89
CA SER A 16 5.15 -55.72 -6.05
C SER A 16 4.01 -56.73 -5.98
N TYR A 17 3.30 -56.95 -7.09
CA TYR A 17 2.13 -57.83 -7.15
C TYR A 17 2.33 -58.94 -8.20
N PRO A 18 2.66 -60.18 -7.80
CA PRO A 18 2.84 -61.30 -8.73
C PRO A 18 1.57 -61.63 -9.54
N VAL A 19 0.41 -61.36 -8.94
CA VAL A 19 -0.89 -61.38 -9.63
C VAL A 19 -1.39 -59.96 -9.70
N ALA A 20 -1.79 -59.55 -10.90
CA ALA A 20 -2.27 -58.20 -11.18
C ALA A 20 -3.31 -57.74 -10.16
N LYS A 21 -3.04 -56.63 -9.46
CA LYS A 21 -3.97 -56.05 -8.48
C LYS A 21 -4.64 -54.81 -9.03
N GLN A 22 -5.96 -54.78 -8.96
CA GLN A 22 -6.73 -53.62 -9.41
C GLN A 22 -6.62 -52.47 -8.40
N VAL A 23 -6.19 -51.29 -8.86
CA VAL A 23 -5.99 -50.09 -8.02
C VAL A 23 -6.56 -48.86 -8.75
N SER A 24 -7.21 -47.97 -8.00
CA SER A 24 -7.65 -46.67 -8.53
C SER A 24 -6.61 -45.60 -8.24
N ALA A 25 -6.06 -44.98 -9.28
CA ALA A 25 -4.99 -43.99 -9.18
C ALA A 25 -5.19 -42.83 -10.16
N ILE A 26 -4.62 -41.65 -9.85
CA ILE A 26 -4.58 -40.53 -10.82
C ILE A 26 -3.55 -40.76 -11.92
N GLY A 27 -3.65 -40.08 -13.06
CA GLY A 27 -2.67 -40.20 -14.15
C GLY A 27 -1.21 -40.01 -13.74
N ASN A 28 -0.91 -39.04 -12.89
CA ASN A 28 0.46 -38.86 -12.38
C ASN A 28 0.96 -40.04 -11.54
N GLU A 29 0.08 -40.64 -10.72
CA GLU A 29 0.40 -41.89 -10.00
C GLU A 29 0.59 -43.06 -10.96
N ALA A 30 -0.20 -43.09 -12.03
CA ALA A 30 -0.13 -44.10 -13.09
C ALA A 30 1.23 -44.06 -13.80
N ILE A 31 1.72 -42.86 -14.16
CA ILE A 31 3.04 -42.67 -14.76
C ILE A 31 4.15 -43.11 -13.81
N ALA A 32 4.10 -42.66 -12.54
CA ALA A 32 5.11 -43.04 -11.55
C ALA A 32 5.15 -44.56 -11.34
N ARG A 33 3.98 -45.21 -11.25
CA ARG A 33 3.89 -46.68 -11.16
C ARG A 33 4.43 -47.36 -12.41
N GLY A 34 4.11 -46.85 -13.59
CA GLY A 34 4.59 -47.39 -14.86
C GLY A 34 6.12 -47.35 -14.95
N ALA A 35 6.74 -46.25 -14.54
CA ALA A 35 8.19 -46.14 -14.48
C ALA A 35 8.83 -47.06 -13.43
N ILE A 36 8.21 -47.23 -12.26
CA ILE A 36 8.68 -48.16 -11.22
C ILE A 36 8.67 -49.61 -11.75
N GLU A 37 7.58 -50.03 -12.38
CA GLU A 37 7.48 -51.38 -12.94
C GLU A 37 8.42 -51.62 -14.14
N ALA A 38 8.79 -50.55 -14.85
CA ALA A 38 9.80 -50.61 -15.91
C ALA A 38 11.24 -50.68 -15.39
N GLY A 39 11.45 -50.69 -14.06
CA GLY A 39 12.78 -50.78 -13.46
C GLY A 39 13.59 -49.48 -13.58
N VAL A 40 12.96 -48.32 -13.37
CA VAL A 40 13.67 -47.02 -13.41
C VAL A 40 14.76 -46.93 -12.33
N ASP A 41 16.00 -46.67 -12.73
CA ASP A 41 17.13 -46.51 -11.81
C ASP A 41 17.19 -45.10 -11.20
N ALA A 42 16.85 -44.06 -11.98
CA ALA A 42 16.93 -42.67 -11.52
C ALA A 42 15.84 -41.74 -12.09
N VAL A 43 15.39 -40.78 -11.28
CA VAL A 43 14.39 -39.79 -11.65
C VAL A 43 14.87 -38.39 -11.30
N PHE A 44 14.79 -37.48 -12.28
CA PHE A 44 15.20 -36.09 -12.16
C PHE A 44 14.05 -35.15 -12.53
N SER A 45 13.85 -34.09 -11.75
CA SER A 45 12.76 -33.15 -12.00
C SER A 45 13.05 -31.76 -11.43
N TYR A 46 12.39 -30.75 -11.99
CA TYR A 46 12.15 -29.48 -11.32
C TYR A 46 10.65 -29.36 -11.00
N PRO A 47 10.24 -28.81 -9.84
CA PRO A 47 8.83 -28.72 -9.48
C PRO A 47 7.98 -27.92 -10.47
N GLY A 48 6.85 -28.47 -10.90
CA GLY A 48 5.94 -27.81 -11.84
C GLY A 48 4.61 -28.55 -12.03
N THR A 49 3.49 -27.88 -11.77
CA THR A 49 2.14 -28.40 -12.01
C THR A 49 1.81 -28.27 -13.50
N PRO A 50 1.22 -29.30 -14.15
CA PRO A 50 0.56 -30.48 -13.58
C PRO A 50 1.42 -31.74 -13.44
N SER A 51 2.75 -31.66 -13.47
CA SER A 51 3.63 -32.85 -13.32
C SER A 51 4.06 -33.18 -11.87
N THR A 52 3.87 -32.27 -10.93
CA THR A 52 4.47 -32.31 -9.59
C THR A 52 4.23 -33.63 -8.83
N GLU A 53 3.02 -34.20 -8.91
CA GLU A 53 2.70 -35.41 -8.15
C GLU A 53 3.56 -36.63 -8.55
N ILE A 54 4.06 -36.67 -9.79
CA ILE A 54 4.99 -37.72 -10.24
C ILE A 54 6.30 -37.62 -9.43
N SER A 55 6.89 -36.43 -9.40
CA SER A 55 8.16 -36.16 -8.72
C SER A 55 8.02 -36.29 -7.19
N GLU A 56 6.88 -35.89 -6.62
CA GLU A 56 6.59 -36.09 -5.20
C GLU A 56 6.55 -37.57 -4.81
N ILE A 57 5.95 -38.43 -5.64
CA ILE A 57 5.94 -39.88 -5.40
C ILE A 57 7.36 -40.41 -5.31
N PHE A 58 8.24 -40.05 -6.25
CA PHE A 58 9.63 -40.50 -6.22
C PHE A 58 10.42 -39.89 -5.07
N ASN A 59 10.15 -38.64 -4.68
CA ASN A 59 10.73 -38.04 -3.48
C ASN A 59 10.35 -38.82 -2.22
N PHE A 60 9.06 -39.09 -2.03
CA PHE A 60 8.57 -39.84 -0.87
C PHE A 60 9.07 -41.29 -0.89
N ALA A 61 9.13 -41.94 -2.05
CA ALA A 61 9.66 -43.29 -2.19
C ALA A 61 11.17 -43.34 -1.89
N SER A 62 11.95 -42.37 -2.39
CA SER A 62 13.39 -42.26 -2.12
C SER A 62 13.66 -42.06 -0.63
N ASN A 63 12.93 -41.14 0.02
CA ASN A 63 13.05 -40.93 1.46
C ASN A 63 12.62 -42.17 2.26
N PHE A 64 11.49 -42.80 1.91
CA PHE A 64 11.02 -44.02 2.56
C PHE A 64 12.07 -45.14 2.52
N LYS A 65 12.75 -45.33 1.38
CA LYS A 65 13.82 -46.33 1.21
C LYS A 65 15.14 -45.92 1.88
N ALA A 66 15.40 -44.63 2.08
CA ALA A 66 16.59 -44.14 2.76
C ALA A 66 16.53 -44.36 4.29
N GLU A 67 15.33 -44.35 4.88
CA GLU A 67 15.13 -44.53 6.32
C GLU A 67 15.55 -45.93 6.81
N PRO A 68 16.51 -46.04 7.75
CA PRO A 68 17.00 -47.32 8.25
C PRO A 68 15.91 -48.21 8.85
N GLU A 69 14.94 -47.62 9.56
CA GLU A 69 13.82 -48.36 10.15
C GLU A 69 12.92 -49.02 9.10
N ASN A 70 12.68 -48.34 7.98
CA ASN A 70 11.86 -48.87 6.89
C ASN A 70 12.58 -50.00 6.15
N ARG A 71 13.91 -49.96 6.03
CA ARG A 71 14.70 -51.07 5.46
C ARG A 71 14.56 -52.35 6.27
N ILE A 72 14.46 -52.23 7.60
CA ILE A 72 14.26 -53.37 8.50
C ILE A 72 12.81 -53.86 8.45
N LYS A 73 11.85 -52.94 8.48
CA LYS A 73 10.42 -53.26 8.59
C LYS A 73 9.79 -53.73 7.26
N TYR A 74 10.28 -53.20 6.14
CA TYR A 74 9.74 -53.45 4.80
C TYR A 74 10.87 -53.83 3.83
N PRO A 75 11.63 -54.91 4.10
CA PRO A 75 12.82 -55.25 3.32
C PRO A 75 12.49 -55.40 1.82
N GLU A 76 11.37 -56.07 1.49
CA GLU A 76 10.90 -56.27 0.12
C GLU A 76 10.62 -54.95 -0.63
N LEU A 77 10.11 -53.92 0.05
CA LEU A 77 9.82 -52.61 -0.56
C LEU A 77 11.08 -51.74 -0.74
N THR A 78 12.19 -52.14 -0.12
CA THR A 78 13.46 -51.40 -0.09
C THR A 78 14.60 -52.12 -0.81
N GLN A 79 14.33 -53.24 -1.48
CA GLN A 79 15.36 -54.04 -2.20
C GLN A 79 15.99 -53.29 -3.38
N SER A 80 15.20 -52.55 -4.16
CA SER A 80 15.71 -51.75 -5.28
C SER A 80 15.80 -50.27 -4.89
N GLU A 81 16.99 -49.68 -5.00
CA GLU A 81 17.19 -48.25 -4.81
C GLU A 81 16.89 -47.50 -6.11
N THR A 82 15.98 -46.53 -6.04
CA THR A 82 15.75 -45.56 -7.13
C THR A 82 16.31 -44.23 -6.68
N TYR A 83 17.25 -43.68 -7.45
CA TYR A 83 17.80 -42.35 -7.19
C TYR A 83 16.76 -41.30 -7.55
N PHE A 84 16.53 -40.33 -6.66
CA PHE A 84 15.65 -39.20 -6.94
C PHE A 84 16.32 -37.88 -6.56
N GLU A 85 16.17 -36.89 -7.44
CA GLU A 85 16.63 -35.53 -7.20
C GLU A 85 15.67 -34.49 -7.79
N TYR A 86 15.37 -33.48 -6.96
CA TYR A 86 14.95 -32.18 -7.46
C TYR A 86 16.19 -31.38 -7.89
N SER A 87 16.37 -31.21 -9.20
CA SER A 87 17.45 -30.39 -9.74
C SER A 87 17.05 -28.91 -9.70
N ILE A 88 18.01 -28.00 -9.89
CA ILE A 88 17.76 -26.55 -9.79
C ILE A 88 16.88 -26.01 -10.92
N ASN A 89 16.85 -26.68 -12.07
CA ASN A 89 16.00 -26.40 -13.22
C ASN A 89 15.92 -27.64 -14.13
N GLU A 90 15.06 -27.58 -15.15
CA GLU A 90 14.78 -28.68 -16.08
C GLU A 90 15.97 -29.01 -16.98
N ARG A 91 16.81 -28.01 -17.31
CA ARG A 91 18.05 -28.21 -18.06
C ARG A 91 18.97 -29.18 -17.30
N ILE A 92 19.30 -28.86 -16.04
CA ILE A 92 20.17 -29.70 -15.21
C ILE A 92 19.51 -31.07 -14.96
N ALA A 93 18.18 -31.12 -14.78
CA ALA A 93 17.47 -32.38 -14.62
C ALA A 93 17.67 -33.31 -15.83
N LEU A 94 17.51 -32.77 -17.05
CA LEU A 94 17.70 -33.56 -18.27
C LEU A 94 19.16 -33.92 -18.53
N GLU A 95 20.11 -32.99 -18.29
CA GLU A 95 21.55 -33.26 -18.39
C GLU A 95 21.99 -34.42 -17.48
N LYS A 96 21.46 -34.50 -16.25
CA LYS A 96 21.75 -35.61 -15.33
C LYS A 96 21.08 -36.91 -15.74
N ALA A 97 19.84 -36.85 -16.24
CA ALA A 97 19.16 -38.03 -16.79
C ALA A 97 19.96 -38.63 -17.96
N ILE A 98 20.44 -37.78 -18.87
CA ILE A 98 21.35 -38.16 -19.97
C ILE A 98 22.59 -38.87 -19.44
N ALA A 99 23.25 -38.32 -18.42
CA ALA A 99 24.46 -38.91 -17.84
C ALA A 99 24.20 -40.30 -17.25
N PHE A 100 23.06 -40.51 -16.58
CA PHE A 100 22.66 -41.83 -16.08
C PHE A 100 22.45 -42.83 -17.22
N SER A 101 21.74 -42.42 -18.27
CA SER A 101 21.51 -43.25 -19.46
C SER A 101 22.81 -43.67 -20.14
N ILE A 102 23.77 -42.76 -20.32
CA ILE A 102 25.11 -43.06 -20.86
C ILE A 102 25.92 -43.96 -19.90
N GLY A 103 25.72 -43.82 -18.60
CA GLY A 103 26.28 -44.67 -17.53
C GLY A 103 25.60 -46.04 -17.37
N ASN A 104 24.83 -46.47 -18.37
CA ASN A 104 24.04 -47.71 -18.39
C ASN A 104 23.05 -47.84 -17.22
N LYS A 105 22.41 -46.73 -16.82
CA LYS A 105 21.33 -46.69 -15.84
C LYS A 105 20.08 -46.05 -16.46
N SER A 106 18.93 -46.68 -16.31
CA SER A 106 17.68 -46.15 -16.88
C SER A 106 17.28 -44.85 -16.16
N SER A 107 16.66 -43.91 -16.88
CA SER A 107 16.33 -42.61 -16.29
C SER A 107 15.01 -42.03 -16.77
N LEU A 108 14.39 -41.25 -15.88
CA LEU A 108 13.18 -40.49 -16.13
C LEU A 108 13.43 -39.00 -15.86
N CYS A 109 13.07 -38.14 -16.81
CA CYS A 109 13.04 -36.69 -16.59
C CYS A 109 11.59 -36.20 -16.62
N VAL A 110 11.17 -35.47 -15.58
CA VAL A 110 9.77 -35.05 -15.43
C VAL A 110 9.66 -33.52 -15.36
N MET A 111 8.80 -32.96 -16.22
CA MET A 111 8.53 -31.52 -16.27
C MET A 111 7.12 -31.22 -16.81
N LYS A 112 6.67 -29.98 -16.64
CA LYS A 112 5.54 -29.42 -17.38
C LYS A 112 5.97 -28.84 -18.72
N ASN A 113 5.02 -28.51 -19.59
CA ASN A 113 5.26 -27.93 -20.92
C ASN A 113 6.33 -26.84 -20.95
N VAL A 114 6.21 -25.80 -20.10
CA VAL A 114 7.17 -24.68 -20.13
C VAL A 114 8.58 -25.07 -19.71
N GLY A 115 8.73 -26.13 -18.91
CA GLY A 115 10.02 -26.66 -18.50
C GLY A 115 10.81 -27.24 -19.68
N MET A 116 10.11 -27.74 -20.70
CA MET A 116 10.76 -28.22 -21.92
C MET A 116 11.45 -27.10 -22.71
N ASN A 117 10.98 -25.86 -22.61
CA ASN A 117 11.69 -24.71 -23.19
C ASN A 117 13.06 -24.49 -22.52
N VAL A 118 13.16 -24.76 -21.21
CA VAL A 118 14.43 -24.67 -20.46
C VAL A 118 15.33 -25.87 -20.80
N ALA A 119 14.74 -27.05 -20.97
CA ALA A 119 15.45 -28.29 -21.30
C ALA A 119 15.74 -28.49 -22.80
N SER A 120 15.39 -27.52 -23.67
CA SER A 120 15.49 -27.71 -25.12
C SER A 120 16.93 -27.90 -25.60
N ASP A 121 17.90 -27.22 -25.00
CA ASP A 121 19.32 -27.33 -25.37
C ASP A 121 19.87 -28.77 -25.21
N PRO A 122 19.72 -29.43 -24.03
CA PRO A 122 20.08 -30.83 -23.91
C PRO A 122 19.22 -31.78 -24.76
N LEU A 123 17.91 -31.51 -24.93
CA LEU A 123 17.03 -32.34 -25.78
C LEU A 123 17.48 -32.36 -27.24
N MET A 124 17.77 -31.19 -27.83
CA MET A 124 18.17 -31.08 -29.23
C MET A 124 19.54 -31.71 -29.50
N SER A 125 20.39 -31.76 -28.46
CA SER A 125 21.75 -32.28 -28.57
C SER A 125 21.83 -33.79 -28.41
N ILE A 126 21.01 -34.38 -27.52
CA ILE A 126 21.12 -35.80 -27.16
C ILE A 126 20.72 -36.75 -28.29
N THR A 127 19.82 -36.34 -29.18
CA THR A 127 19.30 -37.19 -30.27
C THR A 127 20.35 -37.54 -31.32
N TYR A 128 21.43 -36.76 -31.38
CA TYR A 128 22.60 -37.03 -32.23
C TYR A 128 23.59 -37.99 -31.57
N GLN A 129 23.47 -38.26 -30.26
CA GLN A 129 24.28 -39.24 -29.56
C GLN A 129 23.56 -40.58 -29.44
N THR A 130 24.28 -41.60 -28.96
CA THR A 130 23.70 -42.91 -28.68
C THR A 130 23.54 -43.11 -27.18
N LEU A 131 22.32 -43.39 -26.74
CA LEU A 131 22.03 -43.77 -25.35
C LEU A 131 22.43 -45.24 -25.10
N VAL A 132 22.83 -45.58 -23.88
CA VAL A 132 23.17 -46.97 -23.50
C VAL A 132 22.01 -47.63 -22.77
N ALA A 133 21.41 -46.93 -21.81
CA ALA A 133 20.19 -47.33 -21.12
C ALA A 133 19.00 -46.41 -21.51
N PRO A 134 17.75 -46.82 -21.23
CA PRO A 134 16.57 -46.02 -21.55
C PRO A 134 16.55 -44.63 -20.89
N LEU A 135 16.06 -43.64 -21.63
CA LEU A 135 15.73 -42.30 -21.14
C LEU A 135 14.30 -41.95 -21.56
N VAL A 136 13.42 -41.77 -20.59
CA VAL A 136 12.05 -41.32 -20.81
C VAL A 136 11.88 -39.90 -20.30
N ILE A 137 11.19 -39.06 -21.07
CA ILE A 137 10.87 -37.68 -20.70
C ILE A 137 9.36 -37.55 -20.60
N ILE A 138 8.86 -37.18 -19.42
CA ILE A 138 7.45 -36.89 -19.20
C ILE A 138 7.25 -35.39 -19.33
N VAL A 139 6.32 -35.00 -20.21
CA VAL A 139 5.92 -33.60 -20.39
C VAL A 139 4.42 -33.48 -20.17
N CYS A 140 4.02 -32.79 -19.12
CA CYS A 140 2.61 -32.53 -18.84
C CYS A 140 2.20 -31.15 -19.38
N ASP A 141 1.38 -31.13 -20.43
CA ASP A 141 0.78 -29.92 -20.99
C ASP A 141 -0.38 -29.41 -20.14
N ASP A 142 -0.58 -28.09 -20.16
CA ASP A 142 -1.64 -27.40 -19.42
C ASP A 142 -2.53 -26.57 -20.37
N PRO A 143 -3.37 -27.23 -21.19
CA PRO A 143 -4.37 -26.52 -21.99
C PRO A 143 -5.25 -25.64 -21.07
N GLY A 144 -5.58 -24.45 -21.52
CA GLY A 144 -6.31 -23.45 -20.73
C GLY A 144 -5.48 -22.73 -19.66
N CYS A 145 -4.20 -23.06 -19.48
CA CYS A 145 -3.27 -22.37 -18.56
C CYS A 145 -3.78 -22.28 -17.12
N HIS A 146 -4.23 -23.38 -16.52
CA HIS A 146 -4.67 -23.38 -15.12
C HIS A 146 -3.53 -23.05 -14.14
N SER A 147 -2.29 -23.36 -14.52
CA SER A 147 -1.08 -23.25 -13.71
C SER A 147 0.17 -22.81 -14.49
N SER A 148 0.10 -22.73 -15.82
CA SER A 148 1.17 -22.27 -16.70
C SER A 148 1.00 -20.82 -17.17
N SER A 149 2.10 -20.17 -17.54
CA SER A 149 2.11 -18.80 -18.05
C SER A 149 1.69 -18.70 -19.52
N ASN A 150 1.80 -19.79 -20.27
CA ASN A 150 1.37 -19.90 -21.65
C ASN A 150 0.85 -21.31 -21.97
N GLU A 151 0.06 -21.39 -23.03
CA GLU A 151 -0.49 -22.63 -23.58
C GLU A 151 0.49 -23.13 -24.65
N GLN A 152 0.92 -24.39 -24.57
CA GLN A 152 1.85 -24.98 -25.52
C GLN A 152 1.46 -26.43 -25.80
N ASP A 153 1.71 -26.85 -27.03
CA ASP A 153 1.48 -28.23 -27.47
C ASP A 153 2.81 -28.98 -27.62
N SER A 154 3.13 -29.82 -26.63
CA SER A 154 4.41 -30.51 -26.57
C SER A 154 4.58 -31.60 -27.62
N ARG A 155 3.55 -31.89 -28.42
CA ARG A 155 3.64 -32.82 -29.54
C ARG A 155 4.61 -32.31 -30.62
N TYR A 156 4.82 -31.00 -30.73
CA TYR A 156 5.79 -30.42 -31.67
C TYR A 156 7.25 -30.79 -31.36
N TRP A 157 7.59 -31.10 -30.10
CA TRP A 157 8.95 -31.53 -29.75
C TRP A 157 9.36 -32.81 -30.46
N GLY A 158 8.40 -33.70 -30.76
CA GLY A 158 8.66 -34.91 -31.54
C GLY A 158 9.20 -34.56 -32.93
N ASN A 159 8.52 -33.67 -33.65
CA ASN A 159 8.95 -33.20 -34.97
C ASN A 159 10.27 -32.42 -34.89
N MET A 160 10.41 -31.51 -33.92
CA MET A 160 11.57 -30.62 -33.85
C MET A 160 12.86 -31.36 -33.46
N ALA A 161 12.79 -32.27 -32.47
CA ALA A 161 13.95 -33.01 -31.99
C ALA A 161 14.14 -34.38 -32.67
N SER A 162 13.17 -34.83 -33.46
CA SER A 162 13.08 -36.21 -33.98
C SER A 162 13.08 -37.26 -32.86
N VAL A 163 12.14 -37.13 -31.92
CA VAL A 163 12.01 -37.97 -30.72
C VAL A 163 10.64 -38.62 -30.68
N PRO A 164 10.51 -39.95 -30.49
CA PRO A 164 9.21 -40.59 -30.40
C PRO A 164 8.33 -40.00 -29.30
N VAL A 165 7.03 -39.82 -29.57
CA VAL A 165 6.08 -39.19 -28.63
C VAL A 165 4.83 -40.05 -28.43
N PHE A 166 4.65 -40.58 -27.23
CA PHE A 166 3.37 -41.15 -26.79
C PHE A 166 2.41 -40.06 -26.30
N ASN A 167 1.12 -40.20 -26.60
CA ASN A 167 0.06 -39.26 -26.21
C ASN A 167 -1.12 -40.03 -25.57
N PRO A 168 -1.04 -40.35 -24.26
CA PRO A 168 -2.04 -41.16 -23.58
C PRO A 168 -3.41 -40.47 -23.50
N ALA A 169 -4.48 -41.26 -23.67
CA ALA A 169 -5.86 -40.79 -23.54
C ALA A 169 -6.42 -40.90 -22.12
N THR A 170 -5.98 -41.92 -21.38
CA THR A 170 -6.46 -42.25 -20.04
C THR A 170 -5.30 -42.44 -19.06
N PRO A 171 -5.56 -42.42 -17.73
CA PRO A 171 -4.57 -42.84 -16.73
C PRO A 171 -4.02 -44.25 -16.99
N LYS A 172 -4.83 -45.16 -17.54
CA LYS A 172 -4.40 -46.52 -17.91
C LYS A 172 -3.39 -46.49 -19.05
N ASP A 173 -3.66 -45.70 -20.09
CA ASP A 173 -2.70 -45.53 -21.18
C ASP A 173 -1.42 -44.86 -20.68
N ALA A 174 -1.52 -43.88 -19.78
CA ALA A 174 -0.35 -43.21 -19.22
C ALA A 174 0.56 -44.19 -18.47
N TYR A 175 -0.02 -45.14 -17.73
CA TYR A 175 0.71 -46.22 -17.08
C TYR A 175 1.38 -47.18 -18.08
N GLU A 176 0.64 -47.67 -19.08
CA GLU A 176 1.16 -48.63 -20.06
C GLU A 176 2.17 -48.02 -21.03
N MET A 177 1.88 -46.84 -21.58
CA MET A 177 2.76 -46.12 -22.49
C MET A 177 4.05 -45.69 -21.79
N THR A 178 4.03 -45.36 -20.50
CA THR A 178 5.28 -45.12 -19.75
C THR A 178 6.18 -46.35 -19.75
N LYS A 179 5.62 -47.54 -19.46
CA LYS A 179 6.39 -48.80 -19.50
C LYS A 179 6.96 -49.07 -20.90
N GLN A 180 6.13 -48.90 -21.92
CA GLN A 180 6.58 -49.13 -23.30
C GLN A 180 7.56 -48.05 -23.79
N ALA A 181 7.53 -46.83 -23.25
CA ALA A 181 8.51 -45.80 -23.55
C ALA A 181 9.93 -46.20 -23.11
N PHE A 182 10.09 -46.84 -21.94
CA PHE A 182 11.38 -47.38 -21.51
C PHE A 182 11.89 -48.44 -22.50
N LYS A 183 11.03 -49.37 -22.90
CA LYS A 183 11.36 -50.42 -23.87
C LYS A 183 11.72 -49.85 -25.24
N LEU A 184 10.94 -48.89 -25.75
CA LEU A 184 11.19 -48.25 -27.03
C LEU A 184 12.51 -47.47 -27.01
N SER A 185 12.76 -46.73 -25.93
CA SER A 185 14.01 -45.99 -25.74
C SER A 185 15.23 -46.92 -25.73
N GLU A 186 15.12 -48.10 -25.09
CA GLU A 186 16.17 -49.12 -25.11
C GLU A 186 16.50 -49.59 -26.53
N GLN A 187 15.45 -49.93 -27.30
CA GLN A 187 15.61 -50.51 -28.62
C GLN A 187 16.13 -49.50 -29.64
N LEU A 188 15.63 -48.25 -29.60
CA LEU A 188 16.09 -47.19 -30.48
C LEU A 188 17.41 -46.56 -30.05
N ARG A 189 17.78 -46.72 -28.77
CA ARG A 189 18.90 -45.98 -28.15
C ARG A 189 18.75 -44.47 -28.35
N LEU A 190 17.53 -43.98 -28.12
CA LEU A 190 17.10 -42.58 -28.23
C LEU A 190 16.20 -42.24 -27.04
N PRO A 191 16.09 -40.97 -26.63
CA PRO A 191 15.06 -40.57 -25.67
C PRO A 191 13.66 -40.83 -26.24
N VAL A 192 12.67 -41.00 -25.37
CA VAL A 192 11.24 -41.08 -25.73
C VAL A 192 10.44 -40.14 -24.86
N ILE A 193 9.51 -39.38 -25.46
CA ILE A 193 8.61 -38.48 -24.75
C ILE A 193 7.28 -39.19 -24.49
N VAL A 194 6.74 -39.04 -23.29
CA VAL A 194 5.33 -39.32 -22.98
C VAL A 194 4.68 -37.99 -22.61
N ARG A 195 3.77 -37.53 -23.47
CA ARG A 195 3.08 -36.26 -23.32
C ARG A 195 1.69 -36.50 -22.72
N THR A 196 1.38 -35.87 -21.60
CA THR A 196 0.02 -35.86 -21.02
C THR A 196 -0.57 -34.45 -20.99
N THR A 197 -1.86 -34.33 -20.71
CA THR A 197 -2.52 -33.04 -20.43
C THR A 197 -3.03 -33.00 -18.98
N THR A 198 -3.34 -31.82 -18.46
CA THR A 198 -3.90 -31.60 -17.10
C THR A 198 -5.00 -32.62 -16.76
N ARG A 199 -5.91 -32.88 -17.70
CA ARG A 199 -7.02 -33.83 -17.51
C ARG A 199 -6.56 -35.27 -17.37
N VAL A 200 -5.58 -35.73 -18.17
CA VAL A 200 -5.02 -37.07 -18.00
C VAL A 200 -4.25 -37.17 -16.68
N SER A 201 -3.42 -36.16 -16.37
CA SER A 201 -2.59 -36.12 -15.17
C SER A 201 -3.39 -36.16 -13.86
N HIS A 202 -4.53 -35.46 -13.79
CA HIS A 202 -5.30 -35.28 -12.55
C HIS A 202 -6.63 -36.04 -12.48
N THR A 203 -6.98 -36.82 -13.52
CA THR A 203 -8.14 -37.73 -13.48
C THR A 203 -7.76 -39.10 -12.91
N ARG A 204 -8.69 -39.77 -12.23
CA ARG A 204 -8.53 -41.14 -11.71
C ARG A 204 -9.02 -42.19 -12.69
N GLY A 205 -8.28 -43.29 -12.80
CA GLY A 205 -8.68 -44.47 -13.56
C GLY A 205 -8.39 -45.76 -12.79
N MET A 206 -8.95 -46.88 -13.26
CA MET A 206 -8.63 -48.21 -12.75
C MET A 206 -7.39 -48.76 -13.49
N LEU A 207 -6.38 -49.14 -12.72
CA LEU A 207 -5.11 -49.69 -13.18
C LEU A 207 -4.95 -51.12 -12.66
N HIS A 208 -4.09 -51.90 -13.30
CA HIS A 208 -3.69 -53.21 -12.83
C HIS A 208 -2.21 -53.13 -12.47
N TYR A 209 -1.89 -53.10 -11.18
CA TYR A 209 -0.51 -53.10 -10.72
C TYR A 209 0.04 -54.51 -10.85
N HIS A 210 1.19 -54.62 -11.51
CA HIS A 210 1.86 -55.88 -11.80
C HIS A 210 3.12 -56.05 -10.94
N GLU A 211 3.88 -57.10 -11.20
CA GLU A 211 5.19 -57.33 -10.62
C GLU A 211 6.14 -56.19 -11.01
N ILE A 212 6.95 -55.74 -10.05
CA ILE A 212 7.97 -54.71 -10.26
C ILE A 212 9.27 -55.39 -10.69
N ASP A 213 9.89 -54.90 -11.76
CA ASP A 213 11.24 -55.34 -12.13
C ASP A 213 12.27 -54.77 -11.13
N HIS A 214 12.86 -55.65 -10.33
CA HIS A 214 13.90 -55.29 -9.36
C HIS A 214 15.33 -55.42 -9.93
N ASN A 215 15.49 -55.81 -11.19
CA ASN A 215 16.79 -55.91 -11.85
C ASN A 215 17.33 -54.52 -12.18
N SER A 216 18.15 -53.97 -11.28
CA SER A 216 18.90 -52.76 -11.57
C SER A 216 20.03 -53.06 -12.56
N ARG A 217 20.18 -52.22 -13.59
CA ARG A 217 21.27 -52.37 -14.56
C ARG A 217 22.62 -52.21 -13.86
N GLN A 218 23.63 -52.97 -14.26
CA GLN A 218 24.98 -52.75 -13.74
C GLN A 218 25.58 -51.48 -14.38
N SER A 219 25.96 -50.51 -13.55
CA SER A 219 26.54 -49.25 -14.01
C SER A 219 27.82 -49.51 -14.80
N SER A 220 27.93 -48.94 -16.00
CA SER A 220 29.11 -49.03 -16.84
C SER A 220 29.21 -47.79 -17.74
N PHE A 221 30.43 -47.40 -18.11
CA PHE A 221 30.65 -46.29 -19.06
C PHE A 221 31.33 -46.83 -20.32
N GLU A 222 30.54 -46.99 -21.38
CA GLU A 222 31.02 -47.39 -22.69
C GLU A 222 31.68 -46.20 -23.40
N ARG A 223 32.93 -46.36 -23.85
CA ARG A 223 33.66 -45.32 -24.60
C ARG A 223 33.30 -45.37 -26.07
N LEU A 224 32.11 -44.88 -26.41
CA LEU A 224 31.61 -44.85 -27.78
C LEU A 224 31.98 -43.53 -28.48
N PRO A 225 32.51 -43.56 -29.72
CA PRO A 225 32.67 -42.37 -30.55
C PRO A 225 31.38 -41.56 -30.75
N GLU A 226 30.23 -42.23 -30.66
CA GLU A 226 28.86 -41.69 -30.74
C GLU A 226 28.45 -40.82 -29.56
N HIS A 227 29.22 -40.79 -28.45
CA HIS A 227 28.99 -39.83 -27.36
C HIS A 227 29.57 -38.44 -27.67
N ILE A 228 30.24 -38.25 -28.82
CA ILE A 228 30.95 -37.02 -29.17
C ILE A 228 30.40 -36.43 -30.46
N ASN A 229 29.71 -35.31 -30.34
CA ASN A 229 29.22 -34.52 -31.47
C ASN A 229 30.16 -33.35 -31.75
N ILE A 230 30.84 -33.40 -32.89
CA ILE A 230 31.66 -32.32 -33.44
C ILE A 230 31.31 -32.16 -34.93
N PRO A 231 31.51 -30.97 -35.53
CA PRO A 231 31.03 -30.69 -36.89
C PRO A 231 31.35 -31.75 -37.95
N ALA A 232 32.52 -32.40 -37.88
CA ALA A 232 32.92 -33.47 -38.80
C ALA A 232 32.06 -34.75 -38.73
N ARG A 233 31.28 -34.95 -37.66
CA ARG A 233 30.46 -36.15 -37.40
C ARG A 233 28.96 -35.87 -37.33
N THR A 234 28.56 -34.62 -37.05
CA THR A 234 27.16 -34.26 -36.79
C THR A 234 26.21 -34.62 -37.92
N ALA A 235 26.61 -34.44 -39.18
CA ALA A 235 25.76 -34.81 -40.33
C ALA A 235 25.51 -36.33 -40.40
N ALA A 236 26.54 -37.15 -40.15
CA ALA A 236 26.40 -38.61 -40.12
C ALA A 236 25.56 -39.07 -38.91
N ALA A 237 25.70 -38.40 -37.76
CA ALA A 237 24.85 -38.63 -36.59
C ALA A 237 23.38 -38.31 -36.88
N HIS A 238 23.10 -37.24 -37.63
CA HIS A 238 21.74 -36.93 -38.07
C HIS A 238 21.16 -38.03 -38.95
N GLN A 239 21.92 -38.55 -39.91
CA GLN A 239 21.45 -39.66 -40.73
C GLN A 239 21.11 -40.88 -39.87
N LYS A 240 21.96 -41.24 -38.90
CA LYS A 240 21.68 -42.33 -37.96
C LYS A 240 20.40 -42.08 -37.14
N LEU A 241 20.13 -40.84 -36.74
CA LEU A 241 18.88 -40.46 -36.06
C LEU A 241 17.67 -40.72 -36.96
N LEU A 242 17.71 -40.26 -38.22
CA LEU A 242 16.64 -40.49 -39.19
C LEU A 242 16.44 -41.98 -39.49
N ASP A 243 17.53 -42.75 -39.61
CA ASP A 243 17.46 -44.20 -39.84
C ASP A 243 16.76 -44.91 -38.68
N LYS A 244 17.02 -44.48 -37.42
CA LYS A 244 16.33 -45.01 -36.23
C LYS A 244 14.84 -44.64 -36.23
N ILE A 245 14.49 -43.40 -36.58
CA ILE A 245 13.10 -42.91 -36.60
C ILE A 245 12.28 -43.58 -37.70
N HIS A 246 12.88 -43.99 -38.82
CA HIS A 246 12.21 -44.75 -39.87
C HIS A 246 12.38 -46.27 -39.75
N SER A 247 12.91 -46.77 -38.63
CA SER A 247 13.17 -48.20 -38.46
C SER A 247 11.90 -48.99 -38.13
N GLU A 248 11.90 -50.28 -38.48
CA GLU A 248 10.79 -51.21 -38.18
C GLU A 248 10.62 -51.48 -36.68
N ILE A 249 11.56 -51.04 -35.84
CA ILE A 249 11.50 -51.15 -34.37
C ILE A 249 10.22 -50.51 -33.82
N LEU A 250 9.68 -49.50 -34.50
CA LEU A 250 8.46 -48.79 -34.11
C LEU A 250 7.16 -49.55 -34.41
N HIS A 251 7.16 -50.48 -35.38
CA HIS A 251 5.94 -51.16 -35.83
C HIS A 251 5.18 -51.89 -34.71
N PRO A 252 5.83 -52.64 -33.79
CA PRO A 252 5.13 -53.28 -32.67
C PRO A 252 4.44 -52.27 -31.74
N PHE A 253 5.00 -51.08 -31.58
CA PHE A 253 4.44 -50.04 -30.72
C PHE A 253 3.26 -49.34 -31.38
N PHE A 254 3.33 -49.09 -32.70
CA PHE A 254 2.18 -48.66 -33.48
C PHE A 254 1.02 -49.66 -33.35
N ASN A 255 1.26 -50.94 -33.61
CA ASN A 255 0.24 -51.99 -33.52
C ASN A 255 -0.41 -52.10 -32.12
N GLN A 256 0.31 -51.75 -31.06
CA GLN A 256 -0.18 -51.84 -29.69
C GLN A 256 -1.04 -50.62 -29.27
N PHE A 257 -0.69 -49.43 -29.77
CA PHE A 257 -1.23 -48.17 -29.28
C PHE A 257 -2.03 -47.37 -30.30
N ASN A 258 -1.94 -47.72 -31.58
CA ASN A 258 -2.85 -47.23 -32.60
C ASN A 258 -3.97 -48.28 -32.76
N ARG A 259 -5.18 -47.91 -32.34
CA ARG A 259 -6.28 -48.85 -32.19
C ARG A 259 -7.45 -48.42 -33.03
N VAL A 260 -8.01 -49.35 -33.79
CA VAL A 260 -9.31 -49.16 -34.43
C VAL A 260 -10.37 -49.71 -33.48
N SER A 261 -11.29 -48.86 -33.08
CA SER A 261 -12.42 -49.21 -32.22
C SER A 261 -13.73 -49.10 -32.96
N PHE A 262 -14.67 -49.97 -32.57
CA PHE A 262 -16.00 -50.14 -33.18
C PHE A 262 -15.97 -50.76 -34.58
N GLU A 263 -17.03 -51.47 -34.93
CA GLU A 263 -17.24 -52.00 -36.28
C GLU A 263 -18.53 -51.38 -36.81
N GLY A 264 -18.40 -50.29 -37.56
CA GLY A 264 -19.52 -49.58 -38.15
C GLY A 264 -20.29 -50.47 -39.12
N SER A 265 -21.62 -50.55 -38.97
CA SER A 265 -22.46 -51.43 -39.80
C SER A 265 -22.77 -50.89 -41.21
N LYS A 266 -22.31 -49.67 -41.54
CA LYS A 266 -22.46 -49.01 -42.84
C LYS A 266 -21.36 -47.96 -43.09
N LYS A 267 -20.66 -48.09 -44.22
CA LYS A 267 -19.69 -47.14 -44.80
C LYS A 267 -20.21 -45.69 -44.83
N SER A 268 -19.94 -44.85 -43.82
CA SER A 268 -20.19 -43.40 -43.95
C SER A 268 -19.30 -42.51 -43.08
N ILE A 269 -18.99 -42.89 -41.83
CA ILE A 269 -18.39 -41.97 -40.86
C ILE A 269 -17.13 -42.52 -40.19
N GLY A 270 -15.98 -41.89 -40.45
CA GLY A 270 -14.71 -42.14 -39.76
C GLY A 270 -14.38 -41.04 -38.76
N ILE A 271 -13.67 -41.39 -37.67
CA ILE A 271 -13.13 -40.44 -36.71
C ILE A 271 -11.69 -40.82 -36.38
N ILE A 272 -10.78 -39.84 -36.40
CA ILE A 272 -9.40 -40.00 -35.93
C ILE A 272 -9.24 -39.17 -34.66
N SER A 273 -8.76 -39.76 -33.57
CA SER A 273 -8.61 -39.09 -32.28
C SER A 273 -7.31 -39.45 -31.58
N SER A 274 -6.83 -38.59 -30.68
CA SER A 274 -5.64 -38.85 -29.86
C SER A 274 -5.68 -38.14 -28.52
N GLY A 275 -5.00 -38.71 -27.52
CA GLY A 275 -4.94 -38.15 -26.17
C GLY A 275 -6.32 -38.04 -25.52
N VAL A 276 -6.49 -37.08 -24.61
CA VAL A 276 -7.72 -36.93 -23.81
C VAL A 276 -9.00 -36.78 -24.65
N SER A 277 -8.88 -36.28 -25.89
CA SER A 277 -10.01 -36.17 -26.83
C SER A 277 -10.66 -37.52 -27.10
N SER A 278 -9.90 -38.61 -27.11
CA SER A 278 -10.43 -39.96 -27.30
C SER A 278 -11.33 -40.38 -26.15
N SER A 279 -10.96 -40.06 -24.90
CA SER A 279 -11.76 -40.37 -23.71
C SER A 279 -13.13 -39.71 -23.76
N TYR A 280 -13.18 -38.42 -24.11
CA TYR A 280 -14.45 -37.71 -24.28
C TYR A 280 -15.29 -38.28 -25.42
N LEU A 281 -14.66 -38.59 -26.55
CA LEU A 281 -15.32 -39.19 -27.71
C LEU A 281 -15.97 -40.53 -27.36
N PHE A 282 -15.25 -41.43 -26.68
CA PHE A 282 -15.76 -42.75 -26.31
C PHE A 282 -16.97 -42.65 -25.37
N GLU A 283 -16.92 -41.77 -24.38
CA GLU A 283 -18.06 -41.52 -23.48
C GLU A 283 -19.30 -41.06 -24.25
N ILE A 284 -19.13 -40.13 -25.20
CA ILE A 284 -20.23 -39.59 -26.01
C ILE A 284 -20.78 -40.65 -26.98
N ILE A 285 -19.92 -41.46 -27.61
CA ILE A 285 -20.35 -42.54 -28.50
C ILE A 285 -21.19 -43.56 -27.73
N GLU A 286 -20.76 -43.96 -26.53
CA GLU A 286 -21.49 -44.92 -25.70
C GLU A 286 -22.80 -44.33 -25.20
N ARG A 287 -22.78 -43.10 -24.66
CA ARG A 287 -23.97 -42.37 -24.16
C ARG A 287 -25.07 -42.23 -25.21
N ASN A 288 -24.69 -42.07 -26.48
CA ASN A 288 -25.62 -41.88 -27.61
C ASN A 288 -25.83 -43.16 -28.45
N ASN A 289 -25.31 -44.31 -28.03
CA ASN A 289 -25.41 -45.59 -28.75
C ASN A 289 -24.91 -45.53 -30.22
N LEU A 290 -23.84 -44.78 -30.48
CA LEU A 290 -23.29 -44.55 -31.82
C LEU A 290 -22.25 -45.60 -32.26
N SER A 291 -21.95 -46.60 -31.43
CA SER A 291 -20.92 -47.62 -31.69
C SER A 291 -21.13 -48.43 -32.98
N ARG A 292 -22.36 -48.53 -33.50
CA ARG A 292 -22.64 -49.19 -34.80
C ARG A 292 -22.60 -48.26 -36.01
N ARG A 293 -22.39 -46.97 -35.78
CA ARG A 293 -22.44 -45.89 -36.80
C ARG A 293 -21.09 -45.20 -37.02
N ALA A 294 -20.11 -45.46 -36.15
CA ALA A 294 -18.80 -44.82 -36.18
C ALA A 294 -17.71 -45.88 -36.21
N GLU A 295 -16.61 -45.59 -36.89
CA GLU A 295 -15.35 -46.28 -36.72
C GLU A 295 -14.30 -45.27 -36.27
N VAL A 296 -13.53 -45.60 -35.23
CA VAL A 296 -12.62 -44.67 -34.58
C VAL A 296 -11.19 -45.20 -34.65
N LEU A 297 -10.29 -44.44 -35.27
CA LEU A 297 -8.85 -44.66 -35.16
C LEU A 297 -8.30 -43.80 -34.01
N GLU A 298 -7.93 -44.44 -32.92
CA GLU A 298 -7.22 -43.81 -31.82
C GLU A 298 -5.70 -43.93 -32.05
N LEU A 299 -4.99 -42.80 -32.02
CA LEU A 299 -3.53 -42.73 -32.17
C LEU A 299 -2.87 -42.51 -30.82
N GLY A 300 -2.07 -43.49 -30.37
CA GLY A 300 -1.35 -43.43 -29.09
C GLY A 300 0.13 -43.08 -29.21
N LEU A 301 0.79 -43.49 -30.30
CA LEU A 301 2.15 -43.06 -30.67
C LEU A 301 2.03 -42.09 -31.85
N ILE A 302 2.23 -40.81 -31.59
CA ILE A 302 1.91 -39.72 -32.53
C ILE A 302 3.13 -39.20 -33.30
N PHE A 303 4.34 -39.46 -32.80
CA PHE A 303 5.58 -39.22 -33.51
C PHE A 303 6.52 -40.44 -33.37
N PRO A 304 7.20 -40.88 -34.45
CA PRO A 304 6.96 -40.48 -35.83
C PRO A 304 5.50 -40.73 -36.24
N PHE A 305 4.98 -39.91 -37.17
CA PHE A 305 3.57 -39.98 -37.51
C PHE A 305 3.24 -41.34 -38.15
N PRO A 306 2.19 -42.05 -37.70
CA PRO A 306 1.87 -43.39 -38.19
C PRO A 306 1.17 -43.34 -39.57
N GLU A 307 1.91 -42.95 -40.61
CA GLU A 307 1.35 -42.74 -41.97
C GLU A 307 0.61 -43.99 -42.48
N ASN A 308 1.16 -45.19 -42.27
CA ASN A 308 0.57 -46.45 -42.75
C ASN A 308 -0.76 -46.78 -42.05
N ASP A 309 -0.85 -46.61 -40.72
CA ASP A 309 -2.09 -46.91 -39.97
C ASP A 309 -3.21 -45.95 -40.39
N VAL A 310 -2.86 -44.67 -40.55
CA VAL A 310 -3.80 -43.64 -41.00
C VAL A 310 -4.24 -43.88 -42.44
N LEU A 311 -3.32 -44.21 -43.34
CA LEU A 311 -3.66 -44.54 -44.73
C LEU A 311 -4.57 -45.76 -44.82
N ASN A 312 -4.23 -46.86 -44.15
CA ASN A 312 -5.04 -48.09 -44.10
C ASN A 312 -6.45 -47.82 -43.55
N PHE A 313 -6.59 -46.89 -42.61
CA PHE A 313 -7.89 -46.47 -42.11
C PHE A 313 -8.67 -45.67 -43.17
N LEU A 314 -8.04 -44.69 -43.81
CA LEU A 314 -8.66 -43.81 -44.81
C LEU A 314 -9.06 -44.55 -46.09
N GLU A 315 -8.35 -45.61 -46.48
CA GLU A 315 -8.67 -46.47 -47.63
C GLU A 315 -10.02 -47.22 -47.50
N LYS A 316 -10.69 -47.14 -46.35
CA LYS A 316 -12.05 -47.67 -46.15
C LYS A 316 -13.15 -46.82 -46.81
N GLU A 317 -12.79 -45.74 -47.50
CA GLU A 317 -13.68 -44.87 -48.28
C GLU A 317 -14.81 -44.22 -47.45
N PHE A 318 -14.46 -43.59 -46.33
CA PHE A 318 -15.41 -42.79 -45.55
C PHE A 318 -15.90 -41.57 -46.34
N GLU A 319 -17.18 -41.19 -46.18
CA GLU A 319 -17.74 -39.97 -46.77
C GLU A 319 -17.10 -38.74 -46.13
N LYS A 320 -17.04 -38.75 -44.79
CA LYS A 320 -16.40 -37.73 -43.97
C LYS A 320 -15.53 -38.37 -42.91
N VAL A 321 -14.43 -37.69 -42.57
CA VAL A 321 -13.57 -38.06 -41.46
C VAL A 321 -13.40 -36.87 -40.53
N LEU A 322 -13.82 -37.04 -39.28
CA LEU A 322 -13.64 -36.05 -38.22
C LEU A 322 -12.29 -36.27 -37.54
N VAL A 323 -11.48 -35.23 -37.40
CA VAL A 323 -10.24 -35.29 -36.61
C VAL A 323 -10.47 -34.57 -35.28
N LEU A 324 -10.33 -35.32 -34.18
CA LEU A 324 -10.44 -34.80 -32.82
C LEU A 324 -9.08 -34.78 -32.13
N GLU A 325 -8.52 -33.60 -32.00
CA GLU A 325 -7.32 -33.35 -31.22
C GLU A 325 -7.41 -32.03 -30.46
N GLU A 326 -6.89 -32.01 -29.24
CA GLU A 326 -6.84 -30.84 -28.36
C GLU A 326 -5.60 -29.98 -28.68
N LEU A 327 -5.70 -28.65 -28.55
CA LEU A 327 -4.68 -27.66 -28.95
C LEU A 327 -4.46 -27.57 -30.46
N GLU A 328 -3.27 -27.88 -30.99
CA GLU A 328 -2.90 -27.55 -32.37
C GLU A 328 -3.37 -28.64 -33.37
N PRO A 329 -3.67 -28.31 -34.64
CA PRO A 329 -4.14 -29.27 -35.65
C PRO A 329 -3.00 -30.13 -36.23
N ILE A 330 -2.21 -30.78 -35.39
CA ILE A 330 -1.02 -31.54 -35.79
C ILE A 330 -1.41 -32.82 -36.54
N ILE A 331 -2.36 -33.58 -36.00
CA ILE A 331 -2.86 -34.81 -36.61
C ILE A 331 -3.68 -34.48 -37.85
N GLU A 332 -4.54 -33.46 -37.77
CA GLU A 332 -5.35 -32.97 -38.88
C GLU A 332 -4.47 -32.62 -40.09
N ASN A 333 -3.40 -31.87 -39.88
CA ASN A 333 -2.49 -31.49 -40.96
C ASN A 333 -1.77 -32.70 -41.57
N ALA A 334 -1.33 -33.65 -40.75
CA ALA A 334 -0.69 -34.87 -41.22
C ALA A 334 -1.67 -35.76 -42.02
N VAL A 335 -2.90 -35.91 -41.55
CA VAL A 335 -3.99 -36.63 -42.25
C VAL A 335 -4.27 -35.98 -43.60
N ARG A 336 -4.40 -34.64 -43.66
CA ARG A 336 -4.60 -33.91 -44.92
C ARG A 336 -3.44 -34.12 -45.90
N ASN A 337 -2.21 -34.16 -45.41
CA ASN A 337 -1.02 -34.43 -46.24
C ASN A 337 -1.08 -35.83 -46.88
N ILE A 338 -1.43 -36.86 -46.10
CA ILE A 338 -1.58 -38.24 -46.58
C ILE A 338 -2.68 -38.33 -47.66
N ILE A 339 -3.83 -37.70 -47.41
CA ILE A 339 -4.94 -37.67 -48.38
C ILE A 339 -4.50 -37.07 -49.71
N GLN A 340 -3.80 -35.93 -49.65
CA GLN A 340 -3.29 -35.27 -50.85
C GLN A 340 -2.30 -36.15 -51.60
N ARG A 341 -1.32 -36.75 -50.90
CA ARG A 341 -0.24 -37.55 -51.49
C ARG A 341 -0.76 -38.82 -52.15
N ASN A 342 -1.84 -39.40 -51.62
CA ASN A 342 -2.44 -40.65 -52.09
C ASN A 342 -3.71 -40.45 -52.92
N HIS A 343 -4.03 -39.20 -53.29
CA HIS A 343 -5.18 -38.87 -54.14
C HIS A 343 -6.55 -39.37 -53.60
N LEU A 344 -6.73 -39.36 -52.27
CA LEU A 344 -7.99 -39.73 -51.63
C LEU A 344 -9.00 -38.56 -51.70
N THR A 345 -10.31 -38.87 -51.71
CA THR A 345 -11.38 -37.89 -51.95
C THR A 345 -12.25 -37.60 -50.72
N CYS A 346 -11.90 -38.11 -49.54
CA CYS A 346 -12.69 -37.95 -48.33
C CYS A 346 -12.67 -36.50 -47.79
N GLU A 347 -13.81 -36.03 -47.29
CA GLU A 347 -13.93 -34.72 -46.65
C GLU A 347 -13.38 -34.79 -45.22
N ILE A 348 -12.38 -33.95 -44.90
CA ILE A 348 -11.88 -33.80 -43.53
C ILE A 348 -12.63 -32.71 -42.80
N ILE A 349 -13.30 -33.11 -41.71
CA ILE A 349 -13.89 -32.20 -40.73
C ILE A 349 -12.84 -31.98 -39.64
N GLY A 350 -12.11 -30.87 -39.74
CA GLY A 350 -11.09 -30.47 -38.78
C GLY A 350 -11.61 -29.45 -37.77
N LYS A 351 -10.69 -28.71 -37.12
CA LYS A 351 -11.05 -27.65 -36.18
C LYS A 351 -11.90 -26.54 -36.83
N LYS A 352 -11.52 -26.12 -38.04
CA LYS A 352 -12.23 -25.06 -38.78
C LYS A 352 -13.67 -25.46 -39.12
N GLU A 353 -13.87 -26.69 -39.59
CA GLU A 353 -15.19 -27.19 -40.01
C GLU A 353 -16.07 -27.58 -38.82
N SER A 354 -15.49 -28.11 -37.75
CA SER A 354 -16.21 -28.50 -36.53
C SER A 354 -16.53 -27.32 -35.59
N GLY A 355 -15.82 -26.21 -35.72
CA GLY A 355 -15.88 -25.08 -34.78
C GLY A 355 -15.14 -25.34 -33.46
N LEU A 356 -14.28 -26.38 -33.41
CA LEU A 356 -13.43 -26.64 -32.26
C LEU A 356 -12.27 -25.63 -32.18
N SER A 357 -11.90 -25.26 -30.96
CA SER A 357 -10.84 -24.29 -30.71
C SER A 357 -9.44 -24.92 -30.81
N SER A 358 -8.45 -24.11 -31.16
CA SER A 358 -7.03 -24.46 -30.95
C SER A 358 -6.49 -24.02 -29.59
N THR A 359 -7.33 -23.40 -28.76
CA THR A 359 -6.99 -22.90 -27.43
C THR A 359 -7.95 -23.42 -26.38
N GLY A 360 -7.46 -23.55 -25.15
CA GLY A 360 -8.21 -24.07 -24.02
C GLY A 360 -8.34 -25.59 -24.01
N GLU A 361 -8.85 -26.10 -22.90
CA GLU A 361 -9.24 -27.52 -22.77
C GLU A 361 -10.54 -27.80 -23.52
N TYR A 362 -10.63 -29.01 -24.07
CA TYR A 362 -11.90 -29.55 -24.51
C TYR A 362 -12.76 -29.99 -23.33
N SER A 363 -14.08 -29.96 -23.53
CA SER A 363 -15.07 -30.40 -22.55
C SER A 363 -16.02 -31.42 -23.18
N LEU A 364 -16.74 -32.17 -22.36
CA LEU A 364 -17.78 -33.07 -22.88
C LEU A 364 -18.83 -32.30 -23.68
N ASP A 365 -19.20 -31.09 -23.24
CA ASP A 365 -20.23 -30.28 -23.89
C ASP A 365 -19.85 -29.82 -25.30
N ASN A 366 -18.59 -29.39 -25.50
CA ASN A 366 -18.18 -28.92 -26.82
C ASN A 366 -17.99 -30.09 -27.80
N ILE A 367 -17.44 -31.21 -27.36
CA ILE A 367 -17.32 -32.41 -28.19
C ILE A 367 -18.70 -33.01 -28.47
N ASP A 368 -19.64 -33.03 -27.52
CA ASP A 368 -20.99 -33.57 -27.74
C ASP A 368 -21.75 -32.79 -28.80
N LYS A 369 -21.62 -31.46 -28.83
CA LYS A 369 -22.19 -30.62 -29.90
C LYS A 369 -21.62 -30.97 -31.27
N VAL A 370 -20.31 -31.17 -31.35
CA VAL A 370 -19.64 -31.54 -32.60
C VAL A 370 -20.10 -32.92 -33.05
N ILE A 371 -20.11 -33.91 -32.16
CA ILE A 371 -20.57 -35.26 -32.45
C ILE A 371 -22.05 -35.27 -32.84
N ALA A 372 -22.90 -34.52 -32.14
CA ALA A 372 -24.32 -34.45 -32.49
C ALA A 372 -24.56 -33.85 -33.87
N THR A 373 -23.85 -32.78 -34.21
CA THR A 373 -23.88 -32.18 -35.55
C THR A 373 -23.38 -33.16 -36.60
N TYR A 374 -22.26 -33.83 -36.31
CA TYR A 374 -21.60 -34.77 -37.22
C TYR A 374 -22.45 -36.01 -37.52
N PHE A 375 -23.19 -36.54 -36.53
CA PHE A 375 -24.08 -37.70 -36.70
C PHE A 375 -25.54 -37.34 -37.02
N GLY A 376 -25.89 -36.05 -37.03
CA GLY A 376 -27.26 -35.57 -37.22
C GLY A 376 -28.23 -36.05 -36.12
N ILE A 377 -27.77 -36.09 -34.87
CA ILE A 377 -28.58 -36.48 -33.71
C ILE A 377 -28.89 -35.25 -32.84
N GLU A 378 -30.00 -35.30 -32.10
CA GLU A 378 -30.24 -34.30 -31.07
C GLU A 378 -29.37 -34.58 -29.85
N THR A 379 -28.61 -33.58 -29.40
CA THR A 379 -27.97 -33.66 -28.07
C THR A 379 -29.06 -33.81 -27.01
N LYS A 380 -28.84 -34.64 -26.00
CA LYS A 380 -29.57 -34.49 -24.75
C LYS A 380 -29.20 -33.12 -24.20
N LYS A 381 -30.04 -32.11 -24.44
CA LYS A 381 -29.89 -30.82 -23.81
C LYS A 381 -30.00 -31.05 -22.32
N ASP A 382 -28.89 -30.95 -21.60
CA ASP A 382 -29.00 -30.49 -20.22
C ASP A 382 -29.80 -29.20 -20.27
N VAL A 383 -30.85 -29.13 -19.46
CA VAL A 383 -31.66 -27.93 -19.33
C VAL A 383 -30.70 -26.86 -18.83
N ALA A 384 -30.20 -26.03 -19.75
CA ALA A 384 -29.41 -24.88 -19.39
C ALA A 384 -30.23 -24.12 -18.35
N ILE A 385 -29.72 -24.03 -17.12
CA ILE A 385 -30.39 -23.29 -16.06
C ILE A 385 -30.53 -21.87 -16.59
N GLN A 386 -31.77 -21.50 -16.93
CA GLN A 386 -32.03 -20.18 -17.49
C GLN A 386 -31.54 -19.13 -16.49
N SER A 387 -31.01 -18.02 -17.01
CA SER A 387 -30.50 -16.90 -16.20
C SER A 387 -29.14 -17.08 -15.51
N ILE A 388 -28.36 -18.14 -15.74
CA ILE A 388 -26.97 -18.23 -15.22
C ILE A 388 -26.16 -16.98 -15.57
N GLY A 389 -26.26 -16.48 -16.80
CA GLY A 389 -25.57 -15.25 -17.24
C GLY A 389 -25.83 -14.05 -16.32
N LYS A 390 -27.09 -13.85 -15.90
CA LYS A 390 -27.44 -12.80 -14.92
C LYS A 390 -26.81 -13.04 -13.55
N PHE A 391 -26.72 -14.30 -13.10
CA PHE A 391 -26.08 -14.62 -11.83
C PHE A 391 -24.55 -14.49 -11.91
N THR A 392 -23.93 -14.80 -13.05
CA THR A 392 -22.47 -14.71 -13.23
C THR A 392 -21.98 -13.27 -13.33
N ASP A 393 -22.77 -12.36 -13.91
CA ASP A 393 -22.43 -10.93 -13.98
C ASP A 393 -22.35 -10.28 -12.58
N ASP A 394 -23.13 -10.80 -11.61
CA ASP A 394 -23.19 -10.34 -10.23
C ASP A 394 -22.20 -11.08 -9.29
N LEU A 395 -21.51 -12.12 -9.76
CA LEU A 395 -20.55 -12.84 -8.91
C LEU A 395 -19.28 -11.99 -8.69
N PRO A 396 -18.86 -11.76 -7.43
CA PRO A 396 -17.63 -11.04 -7.17
C PRO A 396 -16.44 -11.83 -7.73
N ALA A 397 -15.60 -11.15 -8.51
CA ALA A 397 -14.35 -11.71 -9.00
C ALA A 397 -13.50 -12.18 -7.80
N ARG A 398 -12.95 -13.39 -7.91
CA ARG A 398 -12.04 -13.97 -6.91
C ARG A 398 -10.64 -14.08 -7.52
N PRO A 399 -9.94 -12.94 -7.69
CA PRO A 399 -8.58 -12.99 -8.22
C PRO A 399 -7.68 -13.78 -7.27
N PRO A 400 -6.65 -14.47 -7.79
CA PRO A 400 -5.61 -15.08 -6.95
C PRO A 400 -5.02 -14.04 -5.99
N ALA A 401 -4.86 -14.40 -4.72
CA ALA A 401 -4.36 -13.48 -3.69
C ALA A 401 -3.27 -14.12 -2.85
N LEU A 402 -2.32 -13.32 -2.36
CA LEU A 402 -1.34 -13.76 -1.37
C LEU A 402 -2.05 -14.22 -0.09
N CYS A 403 -1.58 -15.33 0.48
CA CYS A 403 -2.11 -15.89 1.72
C CYS A 403 -2.16 -14.86 2.87
N SER A 404 -3.04 -15.07 3.84
CA SER A 404 -3.02 -14.32 5.10
C SER A 404 -1.66 -14.51 5.79
N GLY A 405 -1.01 -13.41 6.14
CA GLY A 405 0.35 -13.42 6.70
C GLY A 405 1.44 -13.92 5.76
N CYS A 406 1.25 -13.85 4.44
CA CYS A 406 2.34 -14.09 3.50
C CYS A 406 3.44 -13.02 3.64
N PRO A 407 4.73 -13.38 3.73
CA PRO A 407 5.83 -12.42 3.86
C PRO A 407 5.97 -11.50 2.64
N HIS A 408 5.67 -11.99 1.42
CA HIS A 408 5.74 -11.18 0.20
C HIS A 408 4.79 -9.96 0.28
N ARG A 409 3.64 -10.11 0.94
CA ARG A 409 2.68 -9.00 1.10
C ARG A 409 3.30 -7.85 1.89
N ALA A 410 4.07 -8.16 2.93
CA ALA A 410 4.72 -7.15 3.75
C ALA A 410 5.84 -6.45 2.97
N SER A 411 6.65 -7.19 2.22
CA SER A 411 7.69 -6.64 1.34
C SER A 411 7.12 -5.73 0.25
N TYR A 412 6.03 -6.16 -0.42
CA TYR A 412 5.34 -5.33 -1.42
C TYR A 412 4.73 -4.08 -0.80
N TYR A 413 4.16 -4.20 0.40
CA TYR A 413 3.60 -3.05 1.10
C TYR A 413 4.70 -2.05 1.49
N ALA A 414 5.88 -2.50 1.95
CA ALA A 414 7.02 -1.63 2.20
C ALA A 414 7.47 -0.88 0.94
N LEU A 415 7.57 -1.58 -0.20
CA LEU A 415 7.87 -0.94 -1.48
C LEU A 415 6.77 0.06 -1.89
N LYS A 416 5.50 -0.26 -1.65
CA LYS A 416 4.35 0.63 -1.92
C LYS A 416 4.40 1.93 -1.13
N LEU A 417 4.95 1.91 0.08
CA LEU A 417 5.13 3.11 0.91
C LEU A 417 6.24 4.03 0.37
N LEU A 418 7.12 3.56 -0.50
CA LEU A 418 8.22 4.34 -1.07
C LEU A 418 7.94 4.80 -2.51
N VAL A 419 7.22 3.98 -3.28
CA VAL A 419 6.89 4.29 -4.67
C VAL A 419 5.65 5.22 -4.73
N PRO A 420 5.75 6.44 -5.29
CA PRO A 420 4.62 7.37 -5.33
C PRO A 420 3.43 6.82 -6.14
N GLN A 421 2.22 6.97 -5.58
CA GLN A 421 0.97 6.49 -6.18
C GLN A 421 0.22 7.59 -6.98
N ASN A 422 0.78 8.80 -7.09
CA ASN A 422 0.08 9.99 -7.59
C ASN A 422 0.77 10.61 -8.82
N ALA A 423 1.03 9.83 -9.87
CA ALA A 423 1.29 10.44 -11.18
C ALA A 423 0.16 10.11 -12.17
N SER A 424 -0.54 11.20 -12.55
CA SER A 424 -1.26 11.59 -13.77
C SER A 424 -1.71 10.57 -14.85
N ASN A 425 -1.58 9.27 -14.66
CA ASN A 425 -2.09 8.24 -15.56
C ASN A 425 -3.28 7.56 -14.90
N GLU A 426 -4.20 6.99 -15.69
CA GLU A 426 -5.41 6.28 -15.20
C GLU A 426 -5.09 5.14 -14.21
N ASN A 427 -3.82 4.73 -14.11
CA ASN A 427 -3.32 3.70 -13.19
C ASN A 427 -2.59 4.22 -11.93
N GLY A 428 -2.37 5.55 -11.78
CA GLY A 428 -1.82 6.18 -10.57
C GLY A 428 -0.41 5.72 -10.16
N ARG A 429 0.62 5.83 -11.02
CA ARG A 429 2.01 5.48 -10.68
C ARG A 429 3.01 6.44 -11.33
N ALA A 430 4.02 6.85 -10.57
CA ALA A 430 5.10 7.73 -11.03
C ALA A 430 5.93 7.14 -12.17
N HIS A 431 6.34 8.00 -13.11
CA HIS A 431 7.16 7.63 -14.27
C HIS A 431 8.62 7.29 -13.91
N ASP A 432 9.05 7.46 -12.65
CA ASP A 432 10.44 7.35 -12.21
C ASP A 432 10.79 5.99 -11.55
N THR A 433 9.83 5.08 -11.38
CA THR A 433 10.11 3.72 -10.89
C THR A 433 9.42 2.67 -11.76
N ILE A 434 10.16 1.64 -12.17
CA ILE A 434 9.61 0.51 -12.94
C ILE A 434 9.81 -0.79 -12.18
N LEU A 435 8.74 -1.59 -12.08
CA LEU A 435 8.63 -2.77 -11.23
C LEU A 435 8.50 -4.05 -12.08
N CYS A 436 9.59 -4.81 -12.18
CA CYS A 436 9.69 -6.06 -12.92
C CYS A 436 9.49 -7.26 -11.98
N GLY A 437 8.47 -8.09 -12.21
CA GLY A 437 8.20 -9.29 -11.41
C GLY A 437 8.40 -10.60 -12.18
N ASP A 438 8.52 -11.70 -11.45
CA ASP A 438 8.53 -13.07 -11.98
C ASP A 438 7.24 -13.84 -11.68
N ILE A 439 6.98 -14.87 -12.49
CA ILE A 439 5.86 -15.80 -12.29
C ILE A 439 6.00 -16.55 -10.96
N GLY A 440 4.86 -16.90 -10.35
CA GLY A 440 4.80 -17.55 -9.03
C GLY A 440 4.13 -16.65 -7.99
N CYS A 441 4.35 -16.95 -6.70
CA CYS A 441 3.77 -16.16 -5.60
C CYS A 441 4.17 -14.67 -5.68
N SER A 442 5.36 -14.36 -6.18
CA SER A 442 5.80 -12.98 -6.43
C SER A 442 4.86 -12.27 -7.40
N GLY A 443 4.44 -12.92 -8.48
CA GLY A 443 3.56 -12.32 -9.49
C GLY A 443 2.20 -11.83 -8.96
N LEU A 444 1.73 -12.38 -7.83
CA LEU A 444 0.46 -11.96 -7.21
C LEU A 444 0.50 -10.53 -6.65
N GLY A 445 1.69 -9.93 -6.48
CA GLY A 445 1.84 -8.52 -6.11
C GLY A 445 1.32 -7.53 -7.16
N ALA A 446 1.08 -7.98 -8.39
CA ALA A 446 0.50 -7.17 -9.47
C ALA A 446 -0.96 -6.76 -9.21
N LEU A 447 -1.69 -7.56 -8.41
CA LEU A 447 -3.13 -7.44 -8.24
C LEU A 447 -3.49 -6.43 -7.13
N PRO A 448 -4.70 -5.83 -7.17
CA PRO A 448 -5.21 -5.03 -6.07
C PRO A 448 -5.24 -5.80 -4.73
N PRO A 449 -4.99 -5.13 -3.60
CA PRO A 449 -4.70 -3.70 -3.45
C PRO A 449 -3.22 -3.32 -3.61
N LEU A 450 -2.30 -4.28 -3.75
CA LEU A 450 -0.87 -4.00 -3.76
C LEU A 450 -0.47 -3.24 -5.01
N LYS A 451 -0.82 -3.74 -6.21
CA LYS A 451 -0.51 -3.07 -7.48
C LYS A 451 0.99 -2.70 -7.55
N MET A 452 1.88 -3.66 -7.31
CA MET A 452 3.34 -3.43 -7.21
C MET A 452 4.15 -4.16 -8.28
N ILE A 453 3.58 -4.39 -9.47
CA ILE A 453 4.29 -4.95 -10.62
C ILE A 453 3.76 -4.28 -11.89
N ASP A 454 4.68 -3.92 -12.80
CA ASP A 454 4.38 -3.34 -14.13
C ASP A 454 4.50 -4.39 -15.24
N THR A 455 5.42 -5.35 -15.10
CA THR A 455 5.65 -6.39 -16.11
C THR A 455 6.05 -7.73 -15.48
N ILE A 456 5.55 -8.83 -16.05
CA ILE A 456 5.88 -10.22 -15.71
C ILE A 456 6.02 -11.01 -17.01
N ASN A 457 6.98 -11.93 -17.09
CA ASN A 457 7.13 -12.79 -18.26
C ASN A 457 7.34 -14.28 -17.90
N HIS A 458 8.55 -14.67 -17.47
CA HIS A 458 8.88 -16.04 -17.06
C HIS A 458 9.86 -16.04 -15.88
N MET A 459 10.15 -17.22 -15.34
CA MET A 459 11.05 -17.38 -14.19
C MET A 459 12.44 -16.82 -14.49
N GLY A 460 12.94 -15.93 -13.62
CA GLY A 460 14.29 -15.36 -13.67
C GLY A 460 14.42 -14.14 -14.58
N MET A 461 13.39 -13.79 -15.35
CA MET A 461 13.47 -12.69 -16.31
C MET A 461 13.44 -11.33 -15.63
N SER A 462 12.81 -11.17 -14.47
CA SER A 462 12.69 -9.88 -13.76
C SER A 462 14.02 -9.12 -13.67
N ILE A 463 15.13 -9.82 -13.41
CA ILE A 463 16.47 -9.24 -13.34
C ILE A 463 16.96 -8.77 -14.71
N SER A 464 16.90 -9.62 -15.74
CA SER A 464 17.31 -9.26 -17.10
C SER A 464 16.41 -8.18 -17.72
N MET A 465 15.12 -8.19 -17.40
CA MET A 465 14.15 -7.16 -17.78
C MET A 465 14.54 -5.83 -17.14
N ALA A 466 14.81 -5.81 -15.83
CA ALA A 466 15.24 -4.62 -15.13
C ALA A 466 16.57 -4.08 -15.66
N GLN A 467 17.54 -4.95 -15.90
CA GLN A 467 18.81 -4.60 -16.55
C GLN A 467 18.58 -3.98 -17.93
N GLY A 468 17.76 -4.60 -18.77
CA GLY A 468 17.46 -4.12 -20.12
C GLY A 468 16.76 -2.76 -20.12
N LEU A 469 15.77 -2.56 -19.25
CA LEU A 469 15.06 -1.30 -19.10
C LEU A 469 15.96 -0.18 -18.55
N SER A 470 16.79 -0.49 -17.55
CA SER A 470 17.79 0.43 -17.01
C SER A 470 18.72 0.95 -18.11
N ALA A 471 19.18 0.05 -19.00
CA ALA A 471 20.02 0.42 -20.15
C ALA A 471 19.26 1.16 -21.26
N ALA A 472 18.01 0.77 -21.55
CA ALA A 472 17.23 1.30 -22.65
C ALA A 472 16.75 2.74 -22.41
N LEU A 473 16.32 3.05 -21.18
CA LEU A 473 15.74 4.35 -20.85
C LEU A 473 16.79 5.46 -20.68
N LYS A 474 18.03 5.11 -20.32
CA LYS A 474 19.19 6.02 -20.16
C LYS A 474 18.97 7.23 -19.23
N ASP A 475 17.84 7.30 -18.53
CA ASP A 475 17.56 8.32 -17.54
C ASP A 475 18.07 7.88 -16.18
N LYS A 476 18.99 8.66 -15.59
CA LYS A 476 19.52 8.39 -14.24
C LYS A 476 18.45 8.53 -13.16
N LYS A 477 17.32 9.19 -13.44
CA LYS A 477 16.22 9.35 -12.48
C LYS A 477 15.32 8.13 -12.37
N THR A 478 15.26 7.29 -13.40
CA THR A 478 14.38 6.12 -13.38
C THR A 478 15.05 4.96 -12.65
N LYS A 479 14.50 4.54 -11.50
CA LYS A 479 14.96 3.34 -10.77
C LYS A 479 14.17 2.12 -11.23
N VAL A 480 14.85 1.05 -11.60
CA VAL A 480 14.19 -0.20 -11.99
C VAL A 480 14.39 -1.26 -10.90
N VAL A 481 13.30 -1.92 -10.50
CA VAL A 481 13.27 -2.91 -9.42
C VAL A 481 12.89 -4.27 -9.98
N ALA A 482 13.77 -5.27 -9.81
CA ALA A 482 13.49 -6.66 -10.12
C ALA A 482 13.04 -7.41 -8.86
N MET A 483 12.00 -8.24 -8.97
CA MET A 483 11.42 -8.97 -7.85
C MET A 483 11.15 -10.42 -8.23
N LEU A 484 11.75 -11.35 -7.47
CA LEU A 484 11.66 -12.78 -7.72
C LEU A 484 11.71 -13.60 -6.43
N GLY A 485 11.17 -14.81 -6.46
CA GLY A 485 11.29 -15.76 -5.36
C GLY A 485 12.67 -16.43 -5.31
N ASP A 486 13.03 -16.97 -4.15
CA ASP A 486 14.24 -17.76 -3.93
C ASP A 486 14.37 -18.98 -4.87
N GLY A 487 13.30 -19.75 -5.05
CA GLY A 487 13.28 -20.88 -5.99
C GLY A 487 13.59 -20.43 -7.42
N THR A 488 13.06 -19.27 -7.83
CA THR A 488 13.32 -18.65 -9.13
C THR A 488 14.75 -18.12 -9.24
N PHE A 489 15.28 -17.57 -8.15
CA PHE A 489 16.66 -17.09 -8.10
C PHE A 489 17.65 -18.24 -8.38
N PHE A 490 17.47 -19.41 -7.74
CA PHE A 490 18.30 -20.59 -8.01
C PHE A 490 18.05 -21.23 -9.38
N HIS A 491 16.83 -21.13 -9.93
CA HIS A 491 16.47 -21.71 -11.22
C HIS A 491 17.20 -21.06 -12.40
N SER A 492 17.16 -19.73 -12.47
CA SER A 492 17.73 -18.95 -13.59
C SER A 492 18.24 -17.57 -13.18
N GLY A 493 17.77 -17.02 -12.05
CA GLY A 493 18.13 -15.67 -11.60
C GLY A 493 19.61 -15.44 -11.30
N ILE A 494 20.37 -16.47 -10.90
CA ILE A 494 21.84 -16.37 -10.69
C ILE A 494 22.55 -15.89 -11.96
N SER A 495 22.22 -16.48 -13.11
CA SER A 495 22.86 -16.11 -14.38
C SER A 495 22.50 -14.68 -14.80
N SER A 496 21.23 -14.28 -14.60
CA SER A 496 20.75 -12.93 -14.86
C SER A 496 21.44 -11.88 -13.98
N LEU A 497 21.59 -12.18 -12.68
CA LEU A 497 22.24 -11.27 -11.73
C LEU A 497 23.74 -11.11 -12.04
N LEU A 498 24.42 -12.21 -12.40
CA LEU A 498 25.83 -12.15 -12.79
C LEU A 498 26.04 -11.20 -13.97
N ASN A 499 25.16 -11.26 -14.97
CA ASN A 499 25.21 -10.37 -16.13
C ASN A 499 24.90 -8.91 -15.77
N ALA A 500 23.93 -8.67 -14.87
CA ALA A 500 23.62 -7.33 -14.38
C ALA A 500 24.82 -6.69 -13.65
N VAL A 501 25.54 -7.47 -12.82
CA VAL A 501 26.76 -7.01 -12.14
C VAL A 501 27.88 -6.74 -13.15
N TYR A 502 28.13 -7.68 -14.07
CA TYR A 502 29.15 -7.54 -15.11
C TYR A 502 28.97 -6.26 -15.94
N THR A 503 27.72 -5.90 -16.24
CA THR A 503 27.36 -4.71 -17.03
C THR A 503 27.11 -3.45 -16.20
N LYS A 504 27.24 -3.53 -14.86
CA LYS A 504 27.01 -2.42 -13.92
C LYS A 504 25.63 -1.77 -14.06
N ALA A 505 24.58 -2.58 -14.19
CA ALA A 505 23.21 -2.09 -14.29
C ALA A 505 22.81 -1.26 -13.06
N ASN A 506 22.06 -0.16 -13.24
CA ASN A 506 21.52 0.62 -12.12
C ASN A 506 20.10 0.11 -11.79
N MET A 507 19.99 -0.74 -10.78
CA MET A 507 18.74 -1.43 -10.44
C MET A 507 18.77 -1.96 -9.00
N LEU A 508 17.57 -2.17 -8.45
CA LEU A 508 17.37 -2.90 -7.19
C LEU A 508 16.86 -4.31 -7.51
N VAL A 509 17.39 -5.34 -6.86
CA VAL A 509 16.83 -6.71 -6.88
C VAL A 509 16.30 -7.06 -5.50
N ILE A 510 15.04 -7.47 -5.41
CA ILE A 510 14.43 -7.99 -4.20
C ILE A 510 14.19 -9.49 -4.38
N ILE A 511 14.92 -10.30 -3.61
CA ILE A 511 14.76 -11.75 -3.57
C ILE A 511 13.85 -12.10 -2.39
N PHE A 512 12.69 -12.66 -2.67
CA PHE A 512 11.79 -13.17 -1.64
C PHE A 512 12.20 -14.58 -1.22
N ASP A 513 12.87 -14.70 -0.08
CA ASP A 513 13.29 -15.98 0.51
C ASP A 513 12.21 -16.47 1.46
N ASN A 514 11.25 -17.21 0.88
CA ASN A 514 10.16 -17.83 1.61
C ASN A 514 10.43 -19.30 1.98
N ARG A 515 11.66 -19.78 1.72
CA ARG A 515 12.19 -21.08 2.13
C ARG A 515 11.49 -22.29 1.51
N THR A 516 10.78 -22.10 0.40
CA THR A 516 10.07 -23.19 -0.30
C THR A 516 9.51 -22.74 -1.65
N ILE A 517 9.30 -23.66 -2.58
CA ILE A 517 8.56 -23.38 -3.82
C ILE A 517 7.05 -23.46 -3.52
N GLY A 518 6.43 -22.29 -3.30
CA GLY A 518 5.08 -22.17 -2.73
C GLY A 518 3.94 -22.76 -3.59
N MET A 519 3.73 -22.25 -4.80
CA MET A 519 2.51 -22.56 -5.60
C MET A 519 2.42 -24.02 -6.07
N THR A 520 3.53 -24.75 -6.17
CA THR A 520 3.56 -26.10 -6.75
C THR A 520 3.55 -27.21 -5.71
N GLY A 521 3.41 -26.91 -4.42
CA GLY A 521 3.27 -27.92 -3.37
C GLY A 521 4.35 -27.92 -2.28
N HIS A 522 5.08 -26.81 -2.11
CA HIS A 522 6.04 -26.59 -1.02
C HIS A 522 7.30 -27.48 -1.12
N GLN A 523 7.86 -27.60 -2.32
CA GLN A 523 9.07 -28.38 -2.55
C GLN A 523 10.32 -27.67 -2.02
N ASP A 524 11.33 -28.48 -1.68
CA ASP A 524 12.68 -28.02 -1.33
C ASP A 524 13.39 -27.42 -2.55
N HIS A 525 14.35 -26.54 -2.29
CA HIS A 525 15.25 -25.97 -3.28
C HIS A 525 16.62 -25.69 -2.62
N PRO A 526 17.67 -25.30 -3.36
CA PRO A 526 19.01 -25.18 -2.77
C PRO A 526 19.12 -24.23 -1.57
N GLY A 527 18.25 -23.21 -1.49
CA GLY A 527 18.21 -22.25 -0.38
C GLY A 527 17.40 -22.70 0.83
N ALA A 528 16.66 -23.81 0.74
CA ALA A 528 15.89 -24.37 1.84
C ALA A 528 15.62 -25.86 1.60
N THR A 529 16.33 -26.70 2.34
CA THR A 529 16.20 -28.15 2.30
C THR A 529 16.10 -28.69 3.72
N HIS A 530 15.24 -29.69 3.92
CA HIS A 530 15.16 -30.42 5.19
C HIS A 530 15.88 -31.78 5.14
N LEU A 531 16.47 -32.10 3.98
CA LEU A 531 17.12 -33.38 3.72
C LEU A 531 18.63 -33.28 3.97
N GLU A 532 19.15 -34.14 4.86
CA GLU A 532 20.57 -34.18 5.21
C GLU A 532 21.49 -34.46 4.01
N LYS A 533 20.97 -35.12 2.96
CA LYS A 533 21.72 -35.41 1.74
C LYS A 533 22.05 -34.18 0.88
N TYR A 534 21.43 -33.03 1.14
CA TYR A 534 21.64 -31.80 0.37
C TYR A 534 22.26 -30.71 1.23
N LYS A 535 23.15 -29.91 0.60
CA LYS A 535 23.75 -28.75 1.25
C LYS A 535 22.92 -27.51 0.94
N GLU A 536 22.47 -26.83 1.99
CA GLU A 536 21.81 -25.54 1.86
C GLU A 536 22.80 -24.45 1.43
N ILE A 537 22.38 -23.60 0.49
CA ILE A 537 23.15 -22.48 -0.05
C ILE A 537 22.48 -21.18 0.37
N GLU A 538 23.13 -20.42 1.27
CA GLU A 538 22.64 -19.10 1.66
C GLU A 538 22.78 -18.09 0.50
N ILE A 539 21.72 -17.33 0.25
CA ILE A 539 21.65 -16.37 -0.87
C ILE A 539 22.62 -15.19 -0.64
N GLN A 540 22.71 -14.66 0.58
CA GLN A 540 23.51 -13.45 0.84
C GLN A 540 25.01 -13.63 0.53
N PRO A 541 25.69 -14.69 1.00
CA PRO A 541 27.09 -14.93 0.65
C PRO A 541 27.29 -15.19 -0.85
N LEU A 542 26.35 -15.90 -1.49
CA LEU A 542 26.39 -16.15 -2.93
C LEU A 542 26.34 -14.85 -3.73
N VAL A 543 25.37 -13.98 -3.43
CA VAL A 543 25.20 -12.67 -4.08
C VAL A 543 26.43 -11.76 -3.86
N LYS A 544 26.97 -11.72 -2.64
CA LYS A 544 28.22 -10.98 -2.36
C LYS A 544 29.39 -11.53 -3.17
N GLY A 545 29.50 -12.85 -3.29
CA GLY A 545 30.53 -13.51 -4.10
C GLY A 545 30.44 -13.21 -5.61
N MET A 546 29.28 -12.76 -6.10
CA MET A 546 29.09 -12.34 -7.49
C MET A 546 29.55 -10.90 -7.75
N GLY A 547 29.89 -10.13 -6.70
CA GLY A 547 30.41 -8.76 -6.81
C GLY A 547 29.38 -7.64 -6.56
N VAL A 548 28.24 -7.94 -5.94
CA VAL A 548 27.27 -6.91 -5.53
C VAL A 548 27.78 -6.17 -4.28
N GLU A 549 27.88 -4.85 -4.33
CA GLU A 549 28.42 -4.03 -3.24
C GLU A 549 27.42 -3.86 -2.08
N TYR A 550 26.15 -3.59 -2.38
CA TYR A 550 25.08 -3.46 -1.38
C TYR A 550 24.21 -4.72 -1.35
N VAL A 551 24.32 -5.52 -0.28
CA VAL A 551 23.54 -6.75 -0.08
C VAL A 551 23.04 -6.84 1.35
N GLU A 552 21.77 -6.55 1.57
CA GLU A 552 21.13 -6.57 2.88
C GLU A 552 20.05 -7.65 3.00
N LYS A 553 19.93 -8.21 4.21
CA LYS A 553 18.85 -9.12 4.58
C LYS A 553 17.85 -8.39 5.47
N LEU A 554 16.57 -8.57 5.20
CA LEU A 554 15.50 -7.96 5.97
C LEU A 554 14.46 -8.99 6.42
N MET A 555 13.82 -8.70 7.56
CA MET A 555 12.68 -9.46 8.06
C MET A 555 11.40 -8.71 7.67
N PRO A 556 10.61 -9.21 6.70
CA PRO A 556 9.55 -8.41 6.08
C PRO A 556 8.40 -8.03 7.03
N PHE A 557 8.26 -8.71 8.18
CA PHE A 557 7.28 -8.35 9.21
C PHE A 557 7.76 -7.26 10.16
N ASP A 558 9.04 -6.85 10.12
CA ASP A 558 9.53 -5.63 10.76
C ASP A 558 9.42 -4.49 9.75
N MET A 559 8.29 -3.80 9.75
CA MET A 559 8.00 -2.77 8.75
C MET A 559 8.94 -1.57 8.84
N LYS A 560 9.50 -1.26 10.03
CA LYS A 560 10.43 -0.14 10.21
C LYS A 560 11.79 -0.43 9.62
N ASP A 561 12.37 -1.60 9.93
CA ASP A 561 13.63 -2.04 9.32
C ASP A 561 13.48 -2.26 7.82
N THR A 562 12.38 -2.91 7.39
CA THR A 562 12.12 -3.19 5.98
C THR A 562 12.00 -1.90 5.17
N TYR A 563 11.22 -0.93 5.65
CA TYR A 563 11.07 0.36 4.98
C TYR A 563 12.43 1.05 4.79
N LYS A 564 13.22 1.16 5.86
CA LYS A 564 14.54 1.78 5.84
C LYS A 564 15.48 1.11 4.84
N LYS A 565 15.56 -0.22 4.83
CA LYS A 565 16.45 -0.97 3.92
C LYS A 565 16.01 -0.85 2.46
N VAL A 566 14.71 -0.81 2.18
CA VAL A 566 14.22 -0.57 0.81
C VAL A 566 14.60 0.84 0.35
N GLU A 567 14.44 1.84 1.21
CA GLU A 567 14.85 3.23 0.92
C GLU A 567 16.35 3.33 0.63
N GLU A 568 17.19 2.79 1.51
CA GLU A 568 18.65 2.78 1.34
C GLU A 568 19.08 2.06 0.05
N ALA A 569 18.44 0.94 -0.28
CA ALA A 569 18.75 0.16 -1.47
C ALA A 569 18.28 0.84 -2.77
N MET A 570 17.16 1.57 -2.73
CA MET A 570 16.70 2.39 -3.85
C MET A 570 17.66 3.56 -4.13
N ALA A 571 18.29 4.11 -3.09
CA ALA A 571 19.26 5.21 -3.20
C ALA A 571 20.65 4.79 -3.72
N GLN A 572 20.99 3.49 -3.74
CA GLN A 572 22.28 3.02 -4.25
C GLN A 572 22.42 3.26 -5.76
N GLU A 573 23.64 3.57 -6.21
CA GLU A 573 24.00 3.48 -7.63
C GLU A 573 24.47 2.06 -7.97
N GLY A 574 24.21 1.60 -9.19
CA GLY A 574 24.54 0.24 -9.61
C GLY A 574 23.55 -0.81 -9.13
N VAL A 575 24.01 -2.05 -9.00
CA VAL A 575 23.17 -3.19 -8.58
C VAL A 575 23.14 -3.24 -7.05
N SER A 576 21.96 -3.08 -6.46
CA SER A 576 21.71 -3.34 -5.05
C SER A 576 20.79 -4.55 -4.88
N VAL A 577 20.98 -5.35 -3.83
CA VAL A 577 20.18 -6.56 -3.58
C VAL A 577 19.63 -6.57 -2.15
N LEU A 578 18.34 -6.82 -2.03
CA LEU A 578 17.65 -7.08 -0.78
C LEU A 578 17.14 -8.51 -0.73
N ILE A 579 17.37 -9.19 0.39
CA ILE A 579 16.90 -10.54 0.64
C ILE A 579 15.83 -10.48 1.72
N SER A 580 14.57 -10.56 1.30
CA SER A 580 13.40 -10.55 2.18
C SER A 580 13.14 -11.97 2.69
N LYS A 581 13.68 -12.33 3.86
CA LYS A 581 13.71 -13.71 4.36
C LYS A 581 12.72 -13.94 5.50
N ALA A 582 11.68 -14.74 5.24
CA ALA A 582 10.74 -15.24 6.25
C ALA A 582 10.00 -16.47 5.70
N PRO A 583 9.74 -17.52 6.48
CA PRO A 583 9.16 -18.75 5.95
C PRO A 583 7.76 -18.56 5.38
N CYS A 584 7.38 -19.39 4.42
CA CYS A 584 6.01 -19.51 3.94
C CYS A 584 5.06 -19.98 5.07
N VAL A 585 3.82 -19.50 5.03
CA VAL A 585 2.76 -19.78 6.03
C VAL A 585 2.46 -21.27 6.23
N PHE A 586 2.75 -22.08 5.23
CA PHE A 586 2.53 -23.53 5.25
C PHE A 586 3.72 -24.32 5.82
N LEU A 587 4.86 -23.68 6.07
CA LEU A 587 6.02 -24.33 6.68
C LEU A 587 5.86 -24.39 8.21
N PRO A 588 6.25 -25.50 8.86
CA PRO A 588 6.21 -25.60 10.32
C PRO A 588 6.99 -24.49 11.04
N SER A 589 8.10 -24.05 10.44
CA SER A 589 8.94 -22.97 10.96
C SER A 589 8.23 -21.62 11.05
N TYR A 590 7.14 -21.40 10.29
CA TYR A 590 6.34 -20.18 10.36
C TYR A 590 5.77 -19.92 11.76
N LYS A 591 5.39 -20.99 12.47
CA LYS A 591 4.83 -20.87 13.83
C LYS A 591 5.76 -20.17 14.81
N ALA A 592 7.07 -20.35 14.66
CA ALA A 592 8.07 -19.70 15.50
C ALA A 592 8.07 -18.16 15.35
N PHE A 593 7.48 -17.63 14.28
CA PHE A 593 7.37 -16.20 14.01
C PHE A 593 6.03 -15.59 14.46
N THR A 594 5.06 -16.42 14.86
CA THR A 594 3.70 -15.98 15.22
C THR A 594 3.49 -16.03 16.73
N ARG A 595 2.66 -15.13 17.28
CA ARG A 595 2.27 -15.18 18.69
C ARG A 595 1.08 -16.12 18.88
N GLU A 596 1.31 -17.41 19.11
CA GLU A 596 0.23 -18.40 19.24
C GLU A 596 -0.74 -18.06 20.41
N ASP A 597 -0.22 -17.52 21.51
CA ASP A 597 -0.97 -17.23 22.76
C ASP A 597 -1.70 -15.88 22.80
N SER A 598 -1.76 -15.14 21.69
CA SER A 598 -2.41 -13.82 21.65
C SER A 598 -3.35 -13.71 20.46
N LYS A 599 -4.39 -12.87 20.62
CA LYS A 599 -5.26 -12.46 19.52
C LYS A 599 -4.91 -11.06 19.06
N ILE A 600 -5.14 -10.81 17.79
CA ILE A 600 -5.19 -9.46 17.26
C ILE A 600 -6.62 -8.97 17.45
N VAL A 601 -6.78 -7.77 17.97
CA VAL A 601 -8.07 -7.12 18.19
C VAL A 601 -8.10 -5.78 17.49
N ILE A 602 -9.29 -5.36 17.11
CA ILE A 602 -9.55 -4.04 16.55
C ILE A 602 -10.30 -3.25 17.61
N ASP A 603 -9.68 -2.19 18.11
CA ASP A 603 -10.32 -1.24 19.01
C ASP A 603 -11.30 -0.36 18.22
N HIS A 604 -12.59 -0.71 18.32
CA HIS A 604 -13.65 0.08 17.72
C HIS A 604 -14.02 1.36 18.51
N GLY A 605 -13.51 1.53 19.73
CA GLY A 605 -13.59 2.77 20.51
C GLY A 605 -12.64 3.84 20.00
N LYS A 606 -11.44 3.43 19.55
CA LYS A 606 -10.61 4.23 18.63
C LYS A 606 -11.22 4.34 17.22
N CYS A 607 -12.41 3.79 16.98
CA CYS A 607 -13.11 3.77 15.68
C CYS A 607 -14.41 4.59 15.68
N ASN A 608 -14.50 5.67 16.46
CA ASN A 608 -15.55 6.67 16.30
C ASN A 608 -15.03 8.06 16.66
N THR A 609 -15.17 8.99 15.69
CA THR A 609 -15.04 10.44 15.80
C THR A 609 -13.63 10.97 16.11
N CYS A 610 -13.07 11.67 15.12
CA CYS A 610 -12.14 12.75 15.33
C CYS A 610 -12.73 13.68 16.41
N HIS A 611 -12.13 13.74 17.60
CA HIS A 611 -12.55 14.64 18.68
C HIS A 611 -12.39 16.14 18.34
N ASN A 612 -11.85 16.46 17.16
CA ASN A 612 -11.72 17.83 16.64
C ASN A 612 -12.76 18.16 15.56
N HIS A 613 -13.65 17.22 15.17
CA HIS A 613 -14.72 17.46 14.20
C HIS A 613 -16.00 16.65 14.48
N SER A 614 -16.98 17.32 15.09
CA SER A 614 -18.36 16.87 15.30
C SER A 614 -19.33 17.37 14.23
N ASP A 615 -18.88 18.28 13.36
CA ASP A 615 -19.65 18.79 12.22
C ASP A 615 -19.34 18.00 10.93
N HIS A 616 -20.37 17.39 10.34
CA HIS A 616 -20.27 16.60 9.10
C HIS A 616 -20.02 17.44 7.84
N ALA A 617 -20.15 18.77 7.93
CA ALA A 617 -19.91 19.70 6.83
C ALA A 617 -18.42 20.03 6.62
N ILE A 618 -17.53 19.63 7.54
CA ILE A 618 -16.10 19.94 7.45
C ILE A 618 -15.40 19.01 6.44
N THR A 619 -14.70 19.61 5.48
CA THR A 619 -13.78 18.91 4.57
C THR A 619 -12.51 18.52 5.34
N CYS A 620 -12.60 17.46 6.12
CA CYS A 620 -11.46 16.83 6.78
C CYS A 620 -10.88 15.72 5.89
N SER A 621 -9.68 15.23 6.18
CA SER A 621 -9.12 13.99 5.61
C SER A 621 -9.99 12.73 5.86
N LYS A 622 -11.20 12.89 6.45
CA LYS A 622 -12.28 11.89 6.55
C LYS A 622 -12.63 11.25 5.19
N LYS A 623 -12.51 11.99 4.08
CA LYS A 623 -12.47 11.38 2.74
C LYS A 623 -11.04 10.87 2.47
N GLY A 624 -10.56 9.94 3.29
CA GLY A 624 -9.21 9.42 3.17
C GLY A 624 -9.03 8.81 1.78
N SER A 625 -8.12 9.38 0.99
CA SER A 625 -7.67 8.74 -0.24
C SER A 625 -6.71 7.61 0.12
N SER A 626 -6.48 6.68 -0.82
CA SER A 626 -5.40 5.69 -0.68
C SER A 626 -4.06 6.38 -0.40
N GLY A 627 -3.80 7.53 -1.02
CA GLY A 627 -2.63 8.37 -0.81
C GLY A 627 -2.51 8.88 0.61
N ALA A 628 -3.57 9.48 1.16
CA ALA A 628 -3.52 10.04 2.51
C ALA A 628 -3.31 8.99 3.59
N ASN A 629 -3.89 7.81 3.42
CA ASN A 629 -3.67 6.69 4.33
C ASN A 629 -2.24 6.13 4.24
N LEU A 630 -1.63 6.12 3.05
CA LEU A 630 -0.23 5.73 2.87
C LEU A 630 0.71 6.73 3.55
N THR A 631 0.50 8.04 3.39
CA THR A 631 1.35 9.04 4.04
C THR A 631 1.33 8.92 5.55
N ARG A 632 0.14 8.70 6.13
CA ARG A 632 0.03 8.47 7.57
C ARG A 632 0.72 7.18 8.02
N ALA A 633 0.67 6.12 7.20
CA ALA A 633 1.40 4.89 7.49
C ALA A 633 2.92 5.10 7.39
N ILE A 634 3.40 5.89 6.43
CA ILE A 634 4.80 6.32 6.32
C ILE A 634 5.21 7.10 7.58
N ALA A 635 4.40 8.08 8.00
CA ALA A 635 4.69 8.90 9.16
C ALA A 635 4.83 8.04 10.42
N LYS A 636 3.91 7.10 10.65
CA LYS A 636 4.01 6.14 11.75
C LYS A 636 5.30 5.32 11.72
N ILE A 637 5.72 4.85 10.55
CA ILE A 637 6.89 3.97 10.41
C ILE A 637 8.20 4.76 10.58
N ARG A 638 8.28 5.96 10.00
CA ARG A 638 9.47 6.82 10.01
C ARG A 638 9.65 7.60 11.30
N ALA A 639 8.56 8.00 11.96
CA ALA A 639 8.63 8.94 13.06
C ALA A 639 9.53 8.46 14.20
N GLU A 640 10.31 9.40 14.70
CA GLU A 640 11.06 9.28 15.95
C GLU A 640 10.17 9.62 17.13
N GLU A 641 9.24 10.56 16.93
CA GLU A 641 8.35 11.08 17.96
C GLU A 641 6.88 10.98 17.54
N SER A 642 6.03 10.45 18.43
CA SER A 642 4.59 10.31 18.20
C SER A 642 3.82 11.24 19.13
N VAL A 643 2.98 12.09 18.55
CA VAL A 643 2.21 13.12 19.25
C VAL A 643 0.72 12.85 19.06
N ASP A 644 -0.03 12.79 20.16
CA ASP A 644 -1.48 12.72 20.11
C ASP A 644 -2.04 14.04 19.59
N ALA A 645 -2.87 14.00 18.54
CA ALA A 645 -3.53 15.18 17.99
C ALA A 645 -4.32 16.00 19.03
N LYS A 646 -4.87 15.35 20.08
CA LYS A 646 -5.56 16.04 21.17
C LYS A 646 -4.60 16.87 22.03
N ALA A 647 -3.35 16.43 22.17
CA ALA A 647 -2.33 17.13 22.93
C ALA A 647 -1.83 18.40 22.23
N GLN A 648 -2.28 18.70 21.02
CA GLN A 648 -1.98 19.95 20.32
C GLN A 648 -3.25 20.60 19.74
N ALA A 649 -4.38 20.52 20.44
CA ALA A 649 -5.62 21.14 20.00
C ALA A 649 -5.52 22.68 19.90
N CYS A 650 -6.16 23.28 18.90
CA CYS A 650 -6.18 24.73 18.74
C CYS A 650 -7.48 25.32 19.31
N PRO A 651 -7.42 26.43 20.09
CA PRO A 651 -8.63 27.11 20.58
C PRO A 651 -9.58 27.55 19.47
N ALA A 652 -9.09 27.88 18.27
CA ALA A 652 -9.94 28.24 17.12
C ALA A 652 -10.60 27.02 16.42
N ASN A 653 -10.40 25.80 16.95
CA ASN A 653 -10.90 24.54 16.42
C ASN A 653 -10.40 24.18 15.00
N ILE A 654 -9.15 24.50 14.66
CA ILE A 654 -8.52 24.05 13.40
C ILE A 654 -8.06 22.59 13.49
N CYS A 655 -8.07 21.88 12.35
CA CYS A 655 -7.62 20.49 12.27
C CYS A 655 -6.09 20.37 12.19
N ASN A 656 -5.37 20.45 13.31
CA ASN A 656 -3.91 20.32 13.28
C ASN A 656 -3.44 18.96 12.71
N HIS A 657 -4.19 17.87 12.95
CA HIS A 657 -3.93 16.55 12.37
C HIS A 657 -4.05 16.52 10.83
N GLY A 658 -5.19 16.95 10.28
CA GLY A 658 -5.42 16.94 8.84
C GLY A 658 -4.48 17.90 8.11
N PHE A 659 -4.25 19.06 8.71
CA PHE A 659 -3.30 20.07 8.27
C PHE A 659 -1.88 19.51 8.15
N PHE A 660 -1.36 18.90 9.23
CA PHE A 660 -0.03 18.29 9.26
C PHE A 660 0.14 17.21 8.19
N ASN A 661 -0.82 16.30 8.07
CA ASN A 661 -0.77 15.21 7.09
C ASN A 661 -0.81 15.71 5.65
N SER A 662 -1.59 16.77 5.37
CA SER A 662 -1.63 17.38 4.04
C SER A 662 -0.28 18.01 3.65
N ILE A 663 0.45 18.58 4.62
CA ILE A 663 1.83 19.06 4.39
C ILE A 663 2.78 17.88 4.12
N LEU A 664 2.68 16.76 4.85
CA LEU A 664 3.48 15.57 4.57
C LEU A 664 3.22 14.99 3.17
N GLU A 665 1.98 15.10 2.68
CA GLU A 665 1.56 14.73 1.32
C GLU A 665 2.03 15.74 0.25
N LYS A 666 2.59 16.88 0.67
CA LYS A 666 2.90 18.05 -0.16
C LYS A 666 1.66 18.68 -0.82
N ASP A 667 0.47 18.41 -0.29
CA ASP A 667 -0.77 19.07 -0.67
C ASP A 667 -0.98 20.33 0.19
N TYR A 668 -0.17 21.35 -0.11
CA TYR A 668 -0.17 22.60 0.65
C TYR A 668 -1.45 23.40 0.50
N LYS A 669 -2.16 23.24 -0.62
CA LYS A 669 -3.44 23.92 -0.86
C LYS A 669 -4.52 23.37 0.06
N THR A 670 -4.70 22.06 0.09
CA THR A 670 -5.63 21.40 1.02
C THR A 670 -5.26 21.70 2.47
N ALA A 671 -3.97 21.72 2.80
CA ALA A 671 -3.48 22.10 4.13
C ALA A 671 -3.97 23.50 4.53
N LEU A 672 -3.83 24.50 3.65
CA LEU A 672 -4.29 25.87 3.90
C LEU A 672 -5.82 25.96 3.98
N ASP A 673 -6.55 25.25 3.11
CA ASP A 673 -8.01 25.21 3.13
C ASP A 673 -8.54 24.61 4.45
N MET A 674 -7.87 23.59 5.00
CA MET A 674 -8.22 23.03 6.32
C MET A 674 -8.01 24.04 7.46
N VAL A 675 -7.00 24.91 7.37
CA VAL A 675 -6.83 26.01 8.32
C VAL A 675 -7.97 27.01 8.15
N ARG A 676 -8.25 27.43 6.91
CA ARG A 676 -9.28 28.42 6.57
C ARG A 676 -10.70 27.95 6.83
N ASP A 677 -10.96 26.65 6.88
CA ASP A 677 -12.25 26.12 7.28
C ASP A 677 -12.67 26.62 8.66
N LYS A 678 -11.72 26.84 9.58
CA LYS A 678 -12.02 27.33 10.93
C LYS A 678 -11.19 28.54 11.32
N LEU A 679 -10.43 29.17 10.43
CA LEU A 679 -9.60 30.32 10.79
C LEU A 679 -9.38 31.23 9.59
N LEU A 680 -10.13 32.33 9.52
CA LEU A 680 -9.93 33.37 8.51
C LEU A 680 -8.48 33.90 8.53
N PHE A 681 -7.97 34.13 9.74
CA PHE A 681 -6.68 34.78 10.02
C PHE A 681 -5.50 33.80 9.96
N SER A 682 -5.40 33.03 8.87
CA SER A 682 -4.37 32.01 8.63
C SER A 682 -2.94 32.57 8.66
N ARG A 683 -2.65 33.63 7.89
CA ARG A 683 -1.33 34.29 7.79
C ARG A 683 -1.04 35.10 9.04
N THR A 684 -2.03 35.87 9.49
CA THR A 684 -1.95 36.67 10.72
C THR A 684 -1.62 35.81 11.94
N CYS A 685 -2.25 34.64 12.09
CA CYS A 685 -1.90 33.70 13.17
C CYS A 685 -0.54 33.03 12.96
N GLY A 686 -0.06 32.87 11.73
CA GLY A 686 1.31 32.44 11.44
C GLY A 686 2.36 33.42 11.98
N ASP A 687 2.05 34.73 11.98
CA ASP A 687 2.97 35.77 12.46
C ASP A 687 2.90 35.97 13.98
N ILE A 688 1.72 36.25 14.53
CA ILE A 688 1.59 36.78 15.91
C ILE A 688 0.83 35.89 16.89
N CYS A 689 0.41 34.67 16.51
CA CYS A 689 -0.18 33.76 17.46
C CYS A 689 0.82 33.37 18.56
N HIS A 690 0.34 33.28 19.80
CA HIS A 690 1.12 32.85 20.96
C HIS A 690 1.23 31.33 21.09
N ARG A 691 0.81 30.58 20.05
CA ARG A 691 1.00 29.12 19.87
C ARG A 691 0.57 28.24 21.04
N PRO A 692 -0.63 28.40 21.64
CA PRO A 692 -1.03 27.56 22.77
C PRO A 692 -1.10 26.07 22.41
N CYS A 693 -1.44 25.75 21.15
CA CYS A 693 -1.40 24.38 20.61
C CYS A 693 -0.03 23.71 20.73
N GLU A 694 1.06 24.46 20.90
CA GLU A 694 2.43 23.95 21.07
C GLU A 694 2.84 23.86 22.55
N LEU A 695 2.04 24.41 23.48
CA LEU A 695 2.32 24.46 24.91
C LEU A 695 1.62 23.33 25.70
N PHE A 696 0.81 22.52 25.03
CA PHE A 696 0.03 21.45 25.67
C PHE A 696 0.81 20.14 25.87
N SER A 697 1.85 19.88 25.06
CA SER A 697 2.84 18.83 25.30
C SER A 697 3.70 19.19 26.52
N ASN A 698 4.15 18.20 27.30
CA ASN A 698 4.83 18.35 28.61
C ASN A 698 6.21 19.06 28.59
N HIS A 699 6.33 20.21 27.93
CA HIS A 699 7.47 21.14 27.95
C HIS A 699 8.84 20.60 27.52
N THR A 700 8.93 19.42 26.89
CA THR A 700 10.17 18.95 26.24
C THR A 700 10.12 19.26 24.75
N SER A 701 11.05 20.10 24.28
CA SER A 701 11.15 20.60 22.89
C SER A 701 11.15 19.52 21.84
N ASN A 702 11.61 18.31 22.18
CA ASN A 702 11.78 17.25 21.20
C ASN A 702 10.43 16.66 20.74
N SER A 703 9.35 16.81 21.53
CA SER A 703 8.04 16.16 21.29
C SER A 703 6.92 17.07 20.80
N THR A 704 7.27 18.24 20.24
CA THR A 704 6.30 19.27 19.89
C THR A 704 6.41 19.68 18.42
N ILE A 705 5.30 19.57 17.68
CA ILE A 705 5.24 19.98 16.27
C ILE A 705 5.05 21.50 16.19
N PRO A 706 5.78 22.23 15.33
CA PRO A 706 5.75 23.69 15.23
C PRO A 706 4.54 24.20 14.41
N ILE A 707 3.34 24.00 14.94
CA ILE A 707 2.05 24.31 14.27
C ILE A 707 1.94 25.77 13.77
N LYS A 708 2.46 26.76 14.49
CA LYS A 708 2.51 28.18 14.10
C LYS A 708 3.39 28.37 12.87
N GLN A 709 4.59 27.78 12.86
CA GLN A 709 5.52 27.89 11.73
C GLN A 709 4.98 27.14 10.51
N LEU A 710 4.34 25.99 10.71
CA LEU A 710 3.66 25.28 9.62
C LEU A 710 2.53 26.13 9.01
N LYS A 711 1.72 26.79 9.86
CA LYS A 711 0.69 27.73 9.39
C LYS A 711 1.29 28.87 8.58
N LYS A 712 2.40 29.44 9.07
CA LYS A 712 3.15 30.48 8.35
C LYS A 712 3.73 29.97 7.03
N PHE A 713 4.21 28.72 6.98
CA PHE A 713 4.73 28.09 5.77
C PHE A 713 3.64 27.94 4.69
N VAL A 714 2.48 27.34 5.01
CA VAL A 714 1.44 27.11 3.99
C VAL A 714 0.74 28.40 3.55
N SER A 715 0.50 29.33 4.47
CA SER A 715 -0.03 30.66 4.14
C SER A 715 1.05 31.56 3.51
N GLY A 716 2.30 31.12 3.55
CA GLY A 716 3.50 31.65 2.91
C GLY A 716 3.50 31.56 1.38
N ILE A 717 2.75 30.60 0.85
CA ILE A 717 2.73 30.27 -0.58
C ILE A 717 1.68 31.15 -1.26
N ASP A 718 2.14 32.22 -1.91
CA ASP A 718 1.27 33.28 -2.46
C ASP A 718 0.19 32.74 -3.42
N GLU A 719 0.54 31.78 -4.28
CA GLU A 719 -0.39 31.12 -5.21
C GLU A 719 -1.61 30.48 -4.51
N ASN A 720 -1.40 29.94 -3.30
CA ASN A 720 -2.46 29.33 -2.50
C ASN A 720 -3.15 30.35 -1.59
N PHE A 721 -2.42 31.39 -1.16
CA PHE A 721 -2.92 32.36 -0.20
C PHE A 721 -4.05 33.23 -0.77
N GLU A 722 -4.01 33.62 -2.04
CA GLU A 722 -5.08 34.44 -2.62
C GLU A 722 -6.37 33.65 -2.93
N ASP A 723 -6.31 32.31 -2.94
CA ASP A 723 -7.44 31.47 -3.28
C ASP A 723 -8.36 31.15 -2.08
N PHE A 724 -9.54 31.79 -2.07
CA PHE A 724 -10.64 31.54 -1.13
C PHE A 724 -11.83 30.79 -1.76
N SER A 725 -11.63 30.18 -2.93
CA SER A 725 -12.70 29.48 -3.68
C SER A 725 -13.42 28.42 -2.87
N ALA A 726 -12.72 27.66 -2.02
CA ALA A 726 -13.33 26.65 -1.15
C ALA A 726 -14.37 27.26 -0.19
N ALA A 727 -14.03 28.37 0.47
CA ALA A 727 -14.92 29.06 1.40
C ALA A 727 -16.09 29.73 0.66
N LEU A 728 -15.85 30.34 -0.51
CA LEU A 728 -16.88 30.96 -1.35
C LEU A 728 -17.88 29.92 -1.88
N ASN A 729 -17.39 28.77 -2.35
CA ASN A 729 -18.22 27.66 -2.80
C ASN A 729 -19.10 27.12 -1.67
N GLN A 730 -18.59 27.03 -0.45
CA GLN A 730 -19.38 26.63 0.71
C GLN A 730 -20.52 27.61 0.99
N ILE A 731 -20.27 28.92 0.92
CA ILE A 731 -21.33 29.94 1.09
C ILE A 731 -22.39 29.84 0.00
N ALA A 732 -21.98 29.56 -1.25
CA ALA A 732 -22.89 29.39 -2.37
C ALA A 732 -23.77 28.15 -2.23
N GLN A 733 -23.26 27.10 -1.58
CA GLN A 733 -23.97 25.84 -1.34
C GLN A 733 -24.75 25.82 -0.01
N ALA A 734 -24.45 26.73 0.91
CA ALA A 734 -25.10 26.81 2.21
C ALA A 734 -26.59 27.16 2.07
N GLU A 735 -27.43 26.49 2.86
CA GLU A 735 -28.85 26.80 2.96
C GLU A 735 -29.02 28.19 3.60
N LYS A 736 -29.63 29.13 2.86
CA LYS A 736 -29.90 30.48 3.37
C LYS A 736 -30.92 30.41 4.51
N LYS A 737 -30.53 30.90 5.69
CA LYS A 737 -31.36 30.84 6.90
C LYS A 737 -32.38 31.98 6.99
N ASN A 738 -32.23 33.04 6.19
CA ASN A 738 -33.05 34.26 6.24
C ASN A 738 -33.13 34.83 7.67
N LYS A 739 -31.98 34.85 8.36
CA LYS A 739 -31.80 35.31 9.73
C LYS A 739 -30.71 36.37 9.75
N HIS A 740 -30.99 37.51 10.37
CA HIS A 740 -30.08 38.64 10.38
C HIS A 740 -29.32 38.70 11.70
N ILE A 741 -28.00 38.68 11.64
CA ILE A 741 -27.12 38.74 12.82
C ILE A 741 -26.34 40.06 12.81
N ALA A 742 -26.36 40.76 13.94
CA ALA A 742 -25.51 41.93 14.17
C ALA A 742 -24.25 41.51 14.91
N VAL A 743 -23.09 41.96 14.43
CA VAL A 743 -21.81 41.84 15.14
C VAL A 743 -21.31 43.24 15.43
N VAL A 744 -21.04 43.55 16.70
CA VAL A 744 -20.64 44.89 17.13
C VAL A 744 -19.17 44.86 17.55
N GLY A 745 -18.32 45.49 16.75
CA GLY A 745 -16.86 45.44 16.81
C GLY A 745 -16.27 44.56 15.71
N ALA A 746 -15.49 45.15 14.82
CA ALA A 746 -14.77 44.47 13.73
C ALA A 746 -13.33 44.10 14.14
N GLY A 747 -13.13 43.72 15.39
CA GLY A 747 -11.90 43.08 15.86
C GLY A 747 -11.86 41.58 15.54
N PRO A 748 -10.78 40.86 15.89
CA PRO A 748 -10.60 39.45 15.55
C PRO A 748 -11.74 38.53 16.01
N ALA A 749 -12.32 38.81 17.19
CA ALA A 749 -13.47 38.07 17.71
C ALA A 749 -14.73 38.26 16.85
N GLY A 750 -15.08 39.50 16.55
CA GLY A 750 -16.26 39.83 15.75
C GLY A 750 -16.13 39.35 14.31
N LEU A 751 -14.97 39.58 13.68
CA LEU A 751 -14.70 39.11 12.31
C LEU A 751 -14.70 37.58 12.21
N SER A 752 -14.18 36.88 13.23
CA SER A 752 -14.25 35.42 13.31
C SER A 752 -15.69 34.90 13.44
N ALA A 753 -16.52 35.56 14.26
CA ALA A 753 -17.95 35.23 14.36
C ALA A 753 -18.68 35.49 13.04
N ALA A 754 -18.39 36.63 12.38
CA ALA A 754 -18.98 36.97 11.09
C ALA A 754 -18.59 35.95 10.01
N TYR A 755 -17.33 35.51 9.98
CA TYR A 755 -16.83 34.51 9.05
C TYR A 755 -17.56 33.17 9.16
N ASP A 756 -17.82 32.69 10.38
CA ASP A 756 -18.52 31.42 10.57
C ASP A 756 -20.02 31.56 10.24
N LEU A 757 -20.67 32.64 10.70
CA LEU A 757 -22.10 32.87 10.49
C LEU A 757 -22.46 33.06 9.00
N ILE A 758 -21.65 33.79 8.22
CA ILE A 758 -21.93 33.99 6.78
C ILE A 758 -21.81 32.65 6.01
N ARG A 759 -20.87 31.79 6.40
CA ARG A 759 -20.67 30.45 5.84
C ARG A 759 -21.78 29.48 6.20
N ASP A 760 -22.42 29.67 7.35
CA ASP A 760 -23.57 28.90 7.80
C ASP A 760 -24.92 29.41 7.21
N GLY A 761 -24.89 30.43 6.33
CA GLY A 761 -26.05 30.89 5.58
C GLY A 761 -26.84 32.04 6.23
N TYR A 762 -26.27 32.70 7.25
CA TYR A 762 -26.85 33.88 7.89
C TYR A 762 -26.53 35.17 7.13
N GLU A 763 -27.37 36.19 7.31
CA GLU A 763 -27.06 37.55 6.85
C GLU A 763 -26.37 38.33 7.98
N VAL A 764 -25.12 38.73 7.76
CA VAL A 764 -24.29 39.33 8.82
C VAL A 764 -24.07 40.81 8.54
N THR A 765 -24.34 41.64 9.55
CA THR A 765 -23.98 43.07 9.56
C THR A 765 -22.99 43.35 10.69
N VAL A 766 -21.81 43.87 10.36
CA VAL A 766 -20.77 44.25 11.31
C VAL A 766 -20.79 45.76 11.50
N PHE A 767 -20.90 46.22 12.75
CA PHE A 767 -20.81 47.63 13.13
C PHE A 767 -19.45 47.90 13.75
N GLU A 768 -18.73 48.90 13.24
CA GLU A 768 -17.39 49.27 13.69
C GLU A 768 -17.31 50.77 13.94
N LYS A 769 -16.71 51.17 15.06
CA LYS A 769 -16.59 52.58 15.46
C LYS A 769 -15.53 53.31 14.64
N GLU A 770 -14.52 52.61 14.14
CA GLU A 770 -13.45 53.15 13.32
C GLU A 770 -13.82 53.14 11.82
N GLU A 771 -12.98 53.75 10.99
CA GLU A 771 -13.17 53.84 9.54
C GLU A 771 -12.89 52.53 8.78
N ALA A 772 -12.19 51.57 9.42
CA ALA A 772 -11.84 50.29 8.83
C ALA A 772 -11.88 49.16 9.86
N ALA A 773 -12.10 47.93 9.37
CA ALA A 773 -12.11 46.73 10.19
C ALA A 773 -10.69 46.35 10.66
N GLY A 774 -10.62 45.72 11.83
CA GLY A 774 -9.42 45.04 12.33
C GLY A 774 -9.06 45.32 13.79
N GLY A 775 -9.74 46.26 14.44
CA GLY A 775 -9.56 46.54 15.87
C GLY A 775 -8.08 46.72 16.24
N LEU A 776 -7.64 46.06 17.32
CA LEU A 776 -6.25 46.14 17.78
C LEU A 776 -5.24 45.68 16.73
N ILE A 777 -5.57 44.74 15.83
CA ILE A 777 -4.62 44.27 14.81
C ILE A 777 -4.23 45.41 13.86
N LYS A 778 -5.23 46.14 13.34
CA LYS A 778 -5.00 47.21 12.37
C LYS A 778 -4.41 48.45 13.02
N TYR A 779 -5.00 48.84 14.15
CA TYR A 779 -4.71 50.13 14.77
C TYR A 779 -3.61 50.06 15.82
N VAL A 780 -3.39 48.95 16.51
CA VAL A 780 -2.48 48.91 17.68
C VAL A 780 -1.26 48.04 17.43
N ILE A 781 -1.39 46.86 16.85
CA ILE A 781 -0.25 45.97 16.60
C ILE A 781 0.66 46.57 15.50
N PRO A 782 1.97 46.76 15.76
CA PRO A 782 2.89 47.35 14.78
C PRO A 782 3.19 46.45 13.56
N ASP A 783 3.50 47.06 12.42
CA ASP A 783 3.82 46.36 11.16
C ASP A 783 5.06 45.46 11.26
N PHE A 784 5.99 45.74 12.17
CA PHE A 784 7.15 44.87 12.37
C PHE A 784 6.83 43.55 13.09
N ARG A 785 5.62 43.42 13.65
CA ARG A 785 5.12 42.18 14.27
C ARG A 785 4.48 41.24 13.26
N MET A 786 3.88 41.76 12.19
CA MET A 786 3.07 40.98 11.26
C MET A 786 2.89 41.66 9.89
N ASP A 787 2.55 40.85 8.90
CA ASP A 787 2.16 41.33 7.58
C ASP A 787 0.74 41.93 7.57
N LYS A 788 0.65 43.27 7.63
CA LYS A 788 -0.65 43.97 7.53
C LYS A 788 -1.30 43.86 6.15
N SER A 789 -0.52 43.67 5.09
CA SER A 789 -1.09 43.51 3.74
C SER A 789 -1.83 42.18 3.63
N GLY A 790 -1.24 41.09 4.14
CA GLY A 790 -1.89 39.80 4.26
C GLY A 790 -3.15 39.85 5.14
N PHE A 791 -3.12 40.60 6.24
CA PHE A 791 -4.31 40.84 7.08
C PHE A 791 -5.43 41.56 6.33
N ASP A 792 -5.12 42.63 5.59
CA ASP A 792 -6.12 43.37 4.81
C ASP A 792 -6.74 42.48 3.71
N VAL A 793 -5.97 41.57 3.10
CA VAL A 793 -6.49 40.54 2.19
C VAL A 793 -7.48 39.62 2.91
N GLU A 794 -7.10 39.06 4.07
CA GLU A 794 -7.97 38.17 4.86
C GLU A 794 -9.29 38.86 5.27
N VAL A 795 -9.24 40.12 5.69
CA VAL A 795 -10.44 40.90 6.04
C VAL A 795 -11.27 41.23 4.80
N GLY A 796 -10.63 41.62 3.69
CA GLY A 796 -11.29 41.96 2.44
C GLY A 796 -12.17 40.82 1.90
N GLN A 797 -11.80 39.57 2.17
CA GLN A 797 -12.61 38.41 1.78
C GLN A 797 -13.99 38.37 2.43
N LEU A 798 -14.17 38.92 3.64
CA LEU A 798 -15.50 38.97 4.26
C LEU A 798 -16.49 39.83 3.46
N VAL A 799 -16.00 40.89 2.82
CA VAL A 799 -16.81 41.71 1.90
C VAL A 799 -17.20 40.89 0.68
N THR A 800 -16.24 40.18 0.07
CA THR A 800 -16.50 39.26 -1.06
C THR A 800 -17.48 38.15 -0.70
N MET A 801 -17.49 37.70 0.56
CA MET A 801 -18.40 36.69 1.11
C MET A 801 -19.81 37.22 1.39
N GLY A 802 -20.03 38.54 1.33
CA GLY A 802 -21.34 39.17 1.52
C GLY A 802 -21.61 39.70 2.93
N VAL A 803 -20.59 39.87 3.77
CA VAL A 803 -20.73 40.55 5.07
C VAL A 803 -20.88 42.06 4.86
N ASN A 804 -21.91 42.65 5.46
CA ASN A 804 -22.16 44.09 5.37
C ASN A 804 -21.42 44.82 6.49
N PHE A 805 -20.63 45.84 6.16
CA PHE A 805 -19.90 46.65 7.14
C PHE A 805 -20.50 48.05 7.26
N ASN A 806 -20.76 48.45 8.51
CA ASN A 806 -21.15 49.80 8.90
C ASN A 806 -20.03 50.41 9.75
N PHE A 807 -19.08 51.08 9.08
CA PHE A 807 -17.98 51.79 9.70
C PHE A 807 -18.45 53.11 10.35
N ASN A 808 -17.61 53.71 11.18
CA ASN A 808 -17.90 54.96 11.91
C ASN A 808 -19.20 54.91 12.72
N THR A 809 -19.58 53.74 13.23
CA THR A 809 -20.82 53.52 13.98
C THR A 809 -20.51 52.93 15.35
N GLN A 810 -20.64 53.74 16.41
CA GLN A 810 -20.29 53.35 17.78
C GLN A 810 -21.51 52.95 18.62
N LEU A 811 -21.40 51.81 19.32
CA LEU A 811 -22.39 51.37 20.31
C LEU A 811 -22.41 52.32 21.51
N GLY A 812 -23.59 52.68 21.98
CA GLY A 812 -23.80 53.63 23.09
C GLY A 812 -23.84 55.10 22.65
N LYS A 813 -23.41 55.41 21.42
CA LYS A 813 -23.50 56.75 20.83
C LYS A 813 -24.44 56.79 19.63
N ASP A 814 -24.12 56.06 18.58
CA ASP A 814 -24.85 56.09 17.30
C ASP A 814 -25.93 55.00 17.23
N ILE A 815 -25.68 53.86 17.87
CA ILE A 815 -26.61 52.73 17.98
C ILE A 815 -26.68 52.23 19.43
N GLN A 816 -27.84 51.71 19.84
CA GLN A 816 -28.04 51.21 21.21
C GLN A 816 -28.21 49.68 21.22
N LEU A 817 -27.63 49.01 22.22
CA LEU A 817 -27.67 47.53 22.30
C LEU A 817 -29.10 46.98 22.39
N GLU A 818 -29.99 47.68 23.10
CA GLU A 818 -31.39 47.29 23.19
C GLU A 818 -32.09 47.32 21.81
N GLU A 819 -31.79 48.30 20.97
CA GLU A 819 -32.34 48.40 19.62
C GLU A 819 -31.88 47.24 18.74
N LEU A 820 -30.58 46.95 18.75
CA LEU A 820 -30.01 45.82 17.99
C LEU A 820 -30.63 44.49 18.40
N SER A 821 -30.80 44.26 19.71
CA SER A 821 -31.40 43.03 20.25
C SER A 821 -32.89 42.84 19.90
N LYS A 822 -33.58 43.90 19.46
CA LYS A 822 -34.96 43.84 18.96
C LYS A 822 -35.03 43.62 17.45
N LYS A 823 -34.06 44.18 16.72
CA LYS A 823 -34.04 44.22 15.25
C LYS A 823 -33.41 42.99 14.61
N TYR A 824 -32.38 42.42 15.24
CA TYR A 824 -31.63 41.28 14.72
C TYR A 824 -32.02 39.99 15.47
N ASP A 825 -31.91 38.84 14.80
CA ASP A 825 -32.20 37.53 15.38
C ASP A 825 -31.12 37.09 16.39
N GLY A 826 -29.89 37.60 16.25
CA GLY A 826 -28.81 37.46 17.23
C GLY A 826 -27.85 38.66 17.19
N VAL A 827 -27.21 38.96 18.33
CA VAL A 827 -26.24 40.04 18.44
C VAL A 827 -24.96 39.54 19.12
N VAL A 828 -23.80 39.69 18.47
CA VAL A 828 -22.49 39.41 19.06
C VAL A 828 -21.81 40.72 19.46
N VAL A 829 -21.54 40.91 20.74
CA VAL A 829 -20.80 42.06 21.27
C VAL A 829 -19.31 41.69 21.37
N ALA A 830 -18.48 42.33 20.53
CA ALA A 830 -17.05 42.06 20.38
C ALA A 830 -16.23 43.38 20.37
N LEU A 831 -16.56 44.29 21.28
CA LEU A 831 -16.04 45.67 21.35
C LEU A 831 -14.57 45.77 21.82
N GLY A 832 -14.05 44.72 22.45
CA GLY A 832 -12.78 44.78 23.18
C GLY A 832 -12.86 45.68 24.42
N LEU A 833 -11.69 46.07 24.94
CA LEU A 833 -11.59 47.00 26.07
C LEU A 833 -11.18 48.38 25.52
N SER A 834 -11.93 49.42 25.86
CA SER A 834 -11.83 50.73 25.20
C SER A 834 -11.38 51.87 26.10
N ILE A 835 -11.25 51.63 27.42
CA ILE A 835 -10.83 52.64 28.40
C ILE A 835 -9.48 52.22 28.99
N SER A 836 -8.44 53.01 28.75
CA SER A 836 -7.11 52.81 29.35
C SER A 836 -7.12 53.16 30.84
N ASN A 837 -6.40 52.37 31.65
CA ASN A 837 -6.21 52.69 33.07
C ASN A 837 -5.29 53.92 33.22
N GLU A 838 -5.65 54.83 34.14
CA GLU A 838 -4.85 56.01 34.47
C GLU A 838 -4.06 55.81 35.77
N LEU A 839 -2.90 56.44 35.88
CA LEU A 839 -2.11 56.49 37.11
C LEU A 839 -2.27 57.86 37.78
N GLU A 840 -2.79 57.89 39.01
CA GLU A 840 -3.06 59.15 39.71
C GLU A 840 -1.81 60.03 39.90
N VAL A 841 -0.65 59.39 40.08
CA VAL A 841 0.63 60.08 40.25
C VAL A 841 0.99 60.97 39.04
N LEU A 842 0.49 60.64 37.83
CA LEU A 842 0.80 61.37 36.60
C LEU A 842 -0.13 62.57 36.32
N LYS A 843 -1.19 62.79 37.12
CA LYS A 843 -2.12 63.93 36.97
C LYS A 843 -1.45 65.32 36.92
N PRO A 844 -0.31 65.58 37.60
CA PRO A 844 0.39 66.87 37.52
C PRO A 844 1.11 67.15 36.20
N ILE A 845 1.29 66.16 35.33
CA ILE A 845 2.03 66.28 34.06
C ILE A 845 1.09 66.73 32.93
N SER A 846 1.61 67.55 32.01
CA SER A 846 0.89 67.97 30.81
C SER A 846 0.40 66.79 29.98
N LYS A 847 -0.88 66.81 29.60
CA LYS A 847 -1.53 65.76 28.79
C LYS A 847 -0.89 65.55 27.42
N GLU A 848 -0.17 66.54 26.90
CA GLU A 848 0.54 66.45 25.62
C GLU A 848 1.80 65.59 25.70
N ARG A 849 2.32 65.36 26.93
CA ARG A 849 3.53 64.57 27.19
C ARG A 849 3.25 63.19 27.79
N VAL A 850 1.99 62.88 28.10
CA VAL A 850 1.55 61.59 28.63
C VAL A 850 0.64 60.90 27.63
N PHE A 851 1.05 59.74 27.15
CA PHE A 851 0.24 58.90 26.26
C PHE A 851 -0.28 57.68 27.01
N ASP A 852 -1.47 57.21 26.66
CA ASP A 852 -1.82 55.81 26.91
C ASP A 852 -1.31 54.93 25.77
N ALA A 853 -1.05 53.65 26.06
CA ALA A 853 -0.44 52.73 25.11
C ALA A 853 -1.23 52.59 23.80
N MET A 854 -2.57 52.65 23.82
CA MET A 854 -3.37 52.48 22.61
C MET A 854 -3.28 53.70 21.71
N THR A 855 -3.41 54.89 22.27
CA THR A 855 -3.32 56.14 21.51
C THR A 855 -1.91 56.30 20.92
N PHE A 856 -0.86 55.94 21.67
CA PHE A 856 0.51 55.95 21.19
C PHE A 856 0.70 55.02 19.98
N LEU A 857 0.32 53.75 20.12
CA LEU A 857 0.48 52.73 19.07
C LEU A 857 -0.41 53.02 17.86
N LYS A 858 -1.63 53.53 18.08
CA LYS A 858 -2.53 53.99 17.00
C LYS A 858 -1.91 55.12 16.20
N SER A 859 -1.35 56.11 16.87
CA SER A 859 -0.68 57.23 16.21
C SER A 859 0.59 56.78 15.47
N TYR A 860 1.33 55.83 16.04
CA TYR A 860 2.50 55.23 15.39
C TYR A 860 2.12 54.52 14.09
N ASN A 861 1.12 53.64 14.12
CA ASN A 861 0.66 52.88 12.96
C ASN A 861 0.04 53.76 11.87
N LEU A 862 -0.68 54.82 12.25
CA LEU A 862 -1.26 55.79 11.32
C LEU A 862 -0.24 56.82 10.82
N LYS A 863 1.02 56.76 11.29
CA LYS A 863 2.09 57.73 10.98
C LYS A 863 1.72 59.17 11.36
N THR A 864 0.97 59.32 12.46
CA THR A 864 0.54 60.60 13.04
C THR A 864 1.13 60.84 14.42
N LEU A 865 2.05 59.97 14.90
CA LEU A 865 2.71 60.13 16.18
C LEU A 865 3.57 61.40 16.20
N ASN A 866 3.34 62.25 17.19
CA ASN A 866 4.02 63.53 17.34
C ASN A 866 4.86 63.52 18.62
N ILE A 867 6.10 63.04 18.51
CA ILE A 867 7.14 63.11 19.55
C ILE A 867 8.43 63.64 18.93
N THR A 868 9.30 64.24 19.73
CA THR A 868 10.58 64.80 19.26
C THR A 868 11.58 63.68 18.93
N ASP A 869 12.37 63.84 17.88
CA ASP A 869 13.49 62.94 17.58
C ASP A 869 14.53 62.95 18.71
N GLY A 870 15.09 61.78 19.05
CA GLY A 870 16.08 61.63 20.12
C GLY A 870 15.52 61.78 21.54
N SER A 871 14.20 61.69 21.70
CA SER A 871 13.54 61.83 23.01
C SER A 871 13.85 60.67 23.95
N LYS A 872 13.76 60.95 25.25
CA LYS A 872 13.81 59.97 26.32
C LYS A 872 12.40 59.62 26.79
N LEU A 873 11.99 58.36 26.65
CA LEU A 873 10.64 57.90 26.96
C LEU A 873 10.63 56.90 28.12
N LEU A 874 9.67 57.06 29.03
CA LEU A 874 9.36 56.08 30.07
C LEU A 874 8.04 55.37 29.76
N VAL A 875 8.10 54.06 29.55
CA VAL A 875 6.94 53.17 29.39
C VAL A 875 6.64 52.49 30.72
N ILE A 876 5.41 52.56 31.20
CA ILE A 876 4.99 51.97 32.48
C ILE A 876 4.06 50.79 32.21
N GLY A 877 4.53 49.56 32.48
CA GLY A 877 3.77 48.33 32.32
C GLY A 877 4.63 47.14 31.89
N GLY A 878 4.22 45.92 32.26
CA GLY A 878 4.94 44.67 31.94
C GLY A 878 4.34 43.82 30.81
N GLY A 879 3.20 44.21 30.24
CA GLY A 879 2.45 43.43 29.25
C GLY A 879 2.89 43.64 27.80
N ASN A 880 2.30 42.88 26.87
CA ASN A 880 2.64 42.94 25.43
C ASN A 880 2.54 44.36 24.85
N SER A 881 1.50 45.14 25.22
CA SER A 881 1.36 46.52 24.77
C SER A 881 2.51 47.43 25.22
N ALA A 882 3.09 47.20 26.40
CA ALA A 882 4.23 47.98 26.89
C ALA A 882 5.49 47.69 26.05
N ILE A 883 5.70 46.42 25.71
CA ILE A 883 6.81 46.01 24.84
C ILE A 883 6.64 46.57 23.42
N ASP A 884 5.43 46.49 22.85
CA ASP A 884 5.16 47.03 21.52
C ASP A 884 5.35 48.56 21.48
N VAL A 885 4.92 49.29 22.53
CA VAL A 885 5.21 50.74 22.68
C VAL A 885 6.71 50.98 22.70
N ALA A 886 7.45 50.25 23.55
CA ALA A 886 8.88 50.48 23.71
C ALA A 886 9.66 50.24 22.42
N ARG A 887 9.34 49.16 21.69
CA ARG A 887 9.93 48.84 20.38
C ARG A 887 9.51 49.85 19.31
N SER A 888 8.25 50.27 19.30
CA SER A 888 7.75 51.28 18.35
C SER A 888 8.41 52.63 18.58
N ALA A 889 8.59 53.05 19.83
CA ALA A 889 9.32 54.27 20.19
C ALA A 889 10.78 54.21 19.70
N LYS A 890 11.44 53.05 19.85
CA LYS A 890 12.81 52.84 19.39
C LYS A 890 12.94 52.80 17.87
N ARG A 891 11.93 52.29 17.17
CA ARG A 891 11.87 52.24 15.70
C ARG A 891 11.38 53.54 15.06
N PHE A 892 10.65 54.37 15.81
CA PHE A 892 10.27 55.73 15.37
C PHE A 892 11.53 56.56 15.11
N ASN A 893 12.47 56.52 16.05
CA ASN A 893 13.81 57.07 15.87
C ASN A 893 14.83 56.26 16.70
N ALA A 894 15.90 55.79 16.06
CA ALA A 894 16.91 54.94 16.71
C ALA A 894 17.68 55.67 17.84
N GLU A 895 17.74 57.00 17.81
CA GLU A 895 18.37 57.83 18.83
C GLU A 895 17.53 57.96 20.11
N ASN A 896 16.25 57.57 20.08
CA ASN A 896 15.38 57.62 21.26
C ASN A 896 15.92 56.72 22.39
N GLU A 897 15.97 57.24 23.61
CA GLU A 897 16.28 56.49 24.82
C GLU A 897 14.99 55.96 25.46
N VAL A 898 14.77 54.65 25.43
CA VAL A 898 13.51 54.05 25.91
C VAL A 898 13.75 53.26 27.19
N TYR A 899 13.04 53.62 28.25
CA TYR A 899 13.01 52.93 29.53
C TYR A 899 11.65 52.29 29.73
N LEU A 900 11.61 51.06 30.21
CA LEU A 900 10.37 50.34 30.54
C LEU A 900 10.39 49.94 32.01
N SER A 901 9.43 50.43 32.80
CA SER A 901 9.25 50.10 34.21
C SER A 901 8.07 49.14 34.36
N CYS A 902 8.28 48.02 35.05
CA CYS A 902 7.23 47.06 35.35
C CYS A 902 7.34 46.54 36.80
N VAL A 903 6.19 46.27 37.41
CA VAL A 903 6.10 45.80 38.80
C VAL A 903 6.52 44.33 38.93
N GLU A 904 6.44 43.59 37.84
CA GLU A 904 6.79 42.19 37.76
C GLU A 904 8.31 42.01 37.61
N SER A 905 8.80 40.84 38.02
CA SER A 905 10.17 40.44 37.72
C SER A 905 10.33 40.14 36.24
N LEU A 906 11.56 40.22 35.70
CA LEU A 906 11.83 39.88 34.29
C LEU A 906 11.31 38.49 33.88
N LYS A 907 11.27 37.53 34.81
CA LYS A 907 10.76 36.17 34.56
C LYS A 907 9.23 36.09 34.54
N ASN A 908 8.55 36.98 35.28
CA ASN A 908 7.11 36.95 35.47
C ASN A 908 6.40 38.08 34.71
N MET A 909 7.08 38.75 33.77
CA MET A 909 6.46 39.75 32.92
C MET A 909 5.29 39.14 32.15
N PRO A 910 4.12 39.80 32.09
CA PRO A 910 2.98 39.31 31.30
C PRO A 910 3.22 39.30 29.77
N ALA A 911 4.21 40.06 29.27
CA ALA A 911 4.60 40.05 27.86
C ALA A 911 5.24 38.72 27.44
N PHE A 912 5.05 38.34 26.18
CA PHE A 912 5.67 37.13 25.64
C PHE A 912 7.21 37.22 25.67
N THR A 913 7.87 36.16 26.11
CA THR A 913 9.34 36.10 26.32
C THR A 913 10.14 36.48 25.07
N GLU A 914 9.66 36.08 23.89
CA GLU A 914 10.25 36.41 22.59
C GLU A 914 10.25 37.92 22.33
N GLU A 915 9.18 38.61 22.70
CA GLU A 915 9.03 40.05 22.53
C GLU A 915 9.90 40.83 23.51
N VAL A 916 10.01 40.36 24.75
CA VAL A 916 10.95 40.92 25.74
C VAL A 916 12.40 40.78 25.25
N THR A 917 12.73 39.67 24.58
CA THR A 917 14.06 39.43 24.01
C THR A 917 14.34 40.37 22.84
N HIS A 918 13.39 40.54 21.92
CA HIS A 918 13.51 41.50 20.82
C HIS A 918 13.64 42.94 21.30
N ALA A 919 12.88 43.35 22.32
CA ALA A 919 12.99 44.69 22.90
C ALA A 919 14.38 44.97 23.48
N LYS A 920 14.97 44.00 24.19
CA LYS A 920 16.35 44.12 24.72
C LYS A 920 17.37 44.19 23.58
N ALA A 921 17.21 43.39 22.52
CA ALA A 921 18.09 43.43 21.35
C ALA A 921 18.01 44.77 20.60
N GLU A 922 16.85 45.44 20.63
CA GLU A 922 16.66 46.77 20.06
C GLU A 922 17.15 47.91 20.99
N GLY A 923 17.66 47.59 22.19
CA GLY A 923 18.26 48.57 23.11
C GLY A 923 17.27 49.23 24.08
N VAL A 924 16.13 48.60 24.38
CA VAL A 924 15.18 49.05 25.41
C VAL A 924 15.71 48.71 26.81
N ASN A 925 15.74 49.70 27.71
CA ASN A 925 16.18 49.55 29.09
C ASN A 925 15.02 49.11 30.01
N ILE A 926 14.97 47.82 30.34
CA ILE A 926 13.90 47.27 31.20
C ILE A 926 14.31 47.31 32.68
N ILE A 927 13.53 48.05 33.47
CA ILE A 927 13.64 48.20 34.92
C ILE A 927 12.53 47.37 35.58
N ALA A 928 12.80 46.09 35.80
CA ALA A 928 11.85 45.18 36.46
C ALA A 928 11.74 45.41 37.96
N ASN A 929 10.70 44.84 38.59
CA ASN A 929 10.38 45.01 40.01
C ASN A 929 10.32 46.50 40.43
N SER A 930 9.82 47.39 39.57
CA SER A 930 9.75 48.83 39.83
C SER A 930 8.36 49.42 39.59
N TYR A 931 8.07 50.52 40.30
CA TYR A 931 6.87 51.33 40.10
C TYR A 931 7.20 52.82 40.21
N VAL A 932 6.32 53.66 39.67
CA VAL A 932 6.41 55.12 39.78
C VAL A 932 5.89 55.57 41.14
N ASP A 933 6.78 56.16 41.95
CA ASP A 933 6.48 56.66 43.30
C ASP A 933 5.97 58.12 43.24
N SER A 934 6.68 58.98 42.51
CA SER A 934 6.32 60.39 42.31
C SER A 934 6.83 60.92 40.96
N CYS A 935 6.19 61.96 40.44
CA CYS A 935 6.67 62.69 39.26
C CYS A 935 6.39 64.20 39.37
N ALA A 936 7.26 65.00 38.76
CA ALA A 936 7.12 66.46 38.67
C ALA A 936 7.55 66.96 37.27
N GLU A 937 6.97 68.07 36.82
CA GLU A 937 7.31 68.70 35.55
C GLU A 937 8.00 70.05 35.81
N GLU A 938 9.32 70.10 35.66
CA GLU A 938 10.15 71.32 35.77
C GLU A 938 11.11 71.40 34.56
N GLY A 939 10.54 71.60 33.36
CA GLY A 939 11.26 71.56 32.08
C GLY A 939 11.22 70.16 31.46
N ASP A 940 11.98 69.23 32.04
CA ASP A 940 11.90 67.79 31.76
C ASP A 940 10.94 67.12 32.77
N ILE A 941 10.40 65.94 32.45
CA ILE A 941 9.60 65.16 33.40
C ILE A 941 10.53 64.36 34.29
N GLU A 942 10.59 64.75 35.56
CA GLU A 942 11.36 64.04 36.57
C GLU A 942 10.50 62.94 37.20
N VAL A 943 10.91 61.69 37.06
CA VAL A 943 10.21 60.51 37.59
C VAL A 943 11.07 59.80 38.63
N MET A 944 10.47 59.53 39.79
CA MET A 944 11.08 58.74 40.84
C MET A 944 10.55 57.31 40.79
N LEU A 945 11.43 56.37 40.42
CA LEU A 945 11.12 54.93 40.39
C LEU A 945 11.61 54.27 41.68
N ASN A 946 10.75 53.47 42.31
CA ASN A 946 11.11 52.67 43.49
C ASN A 946 11.14 51.18 43.11
N GLN A 947 12.13 50.43 43.62
CA GLN A 947 12.30 49.00 43.34
C GLN A 947 11.94 48.13 44.57
N TYR A 948 11.12 47.10 44.38
CA TYR A 948 10.64 46.24 45.48
C TYR A 948 11.76 45.49 46.23
N ASP A 949 12.86 45.15 45.55
CA ASP A 949 13.89 44.24 46.09
C ASP A 949 15.12 44.96 46.71
N THR A 950 15.20 46.29 46.63
CA THR A 950 16.31 47.05 47.23
C THR A 950 15.76 48.02 48.27
N LYS A 951 16.06 47.79 49.55
CA LYS A 951 15.41 48.50 50.67
C LYS A 951 15.57 50.03 50.69
N VAL A 952 16.44 50.62 49.87
CA VAL A 952 16.49 52.07 49.58
C VAL A 952 17.27 52.25 48.27
N ASN A 953 16.61 52.43 47.13
CA ASN A 953 17.19 53.07 45.95
C ASN A 953 16.06 53.70 45.12
N LEU A 954 15.86 55.00 45.29
CA LEU A 954 15.06 55.80 44.37
C LEU A 954 15.89 56.06 43.13
N LEU A 955 15.49 55.51 41.98
CA LEU A 955 16.09 55.85 40.71
C LEU A 955 15.39 57.10 40.16
N LYS A 956 16.12 58.20 40.08
CA LYS A 956 15.67 59.44 39.44
C LYS A 956 15.89 59.34 37.94
N LEU A 957 14.81 59.39 37.16
CA LEU A 957 14.81 59.33 35.70
C LEU A 957 14.17 60.60 35.13
N ASN A 958 14.94 61.40 34.40
CA ASN A 958 14.37 62.48 33.58
C ASN A 958 13.96 61.92 32.22
N CYS A 959 12.77 62.27 31.75
CA CYS A 959 12.23 61.86 30.45
C CYS A 959 11.37 62.98 29.83
N ASP A 960 11.21 62.94 28.51
CA ASP A 960 10.42 63.90 27.74
C ASP A 960 8.95 63.47 27.65
N TYR A 961 8.70 62.16 27.59
CA TYR A 961 7.38 61.57 27.42
C TYR A 961 7.18 60.34 28.30
N ILE A 962 5.96 60.17 28.82
CA ILE A 962 5.53 58.99 29.58
C ILE A 962 4.44 58.25 28.80
N VAL A 963 4.56 56.92 28.68
CA VAL A 963 3.51 56.07 28.10
C VAL A 963 2.99 55.07 29.13
N VAL A 964 1.69 55.14 29.41
CA VAL A 964 1.01 54.30 30.40
C VAL A 964 0.43 53.06 29.71
N ALA A 965 0.90 51.88 30.13
CA ALA A 965 0.56 50.57 29.55
C ALA A 965 0.13 49.54 30.62
N ILE A 966 -0.69 49.98 31.59
CA ILE A 966 -1.15 49.18 32.74
C ILE A 966 -2.55 48.56 32.55
N GLY A 967 -2.91 48.25 31.31
CA GLY A 967 -4.16 47.57 30.95
C GLY A 967 -5.35 48.50 30.69
N GLN A 968 -6.48 47.88 30.36
CA GLN A 968 -7.72 48.53 29.95
C GLN A 968 -8.92 47.91 30.66
N ILE A 969 -10.02 48.65 30.69
CA ILE A 969 -11.32 48.21 31.17
C ILE A 969 -12.40 48.42 30.09
N GLY A 970 -13.51 47.70 30.24
CA GLY A 970 -14.67 47.84 29.38
C GLY A 970 -15.44 49.14 29.66
N ASN A 971 -16.05 49.70 28.62
CA ASN A 971 -16.93 50.86 28.75
C ASN A 971 -18.36 50.40 29.07
N ALA A 972 -18.67 50.26 30.36
CA ALA A 972 -19.97 49.77 30.83
C ALA A 972 -21.19 50.52 30.28
N LYS A 973 -21.03 51.80 29.88
CA LYS A 973 -22.10 52.61 29.28
C LYS A 973 -22.59 52.05 27.94
N GLU A 974 -21.73 51.35 27.19
CA GLU A 974 -22.07 50.82 25.85
C GLU A 974 -23.02 49.61 25.93
N TYR A 975 -23.11 48.94 27.08
CA TYR A 975 -23.87 47.70 27.28
C TYR A 975 -24.55 47.63 28.66
N GLU A 976 -24.88 48.78 29.26
CA GLU A 976 -25.47 48.87 30.60
C GLU A 976 -26.79 48.09 30.74
N VAL A 977 -27.52 47.92 29.62
CA VAL A 977 -28.79 47.18 29.54
C VAL A 977 -28.66 45.70 29.91
N ILE A 978 -27.46 45.12 29.85
CA ILE A 978 -27.19 43.75 30.33
C ILE A 978 -27.28 43.67 31.87
N GLY A 979 -27.10 44.79 32.56
CA GLY A 979 -27.23 44.92 34.01
C GLY A 979 -25.91 44.72 34.76
N GLN A 980 -25.59 45.64 35.67
CA GLN A 980 -24.29 45.71 36.37
C GLN A 980 -23.90 44.43 37.14
N LYS A 981 -24.86 43.65 37.63
CA LYS A 981 -24.61 42.36 38.33
C LYS A 981 -23.95 41.31 37.43
N ASN A 982 -24.11 41.45 36.11
CA ASN A 982 -23.55 40.60 35.09
C ASN A 982 -22.17 41.07 34.61
N PHE A 983 -21.57 42.07 35.28
CA PHE A 983 -20.20 42.48 35.01
C PHE A 983 -19.22 41.85 36.01
N SER A 984 -18.02 41.56 35.54
CA SER A 984 -16.89 41.13 36.36
C SER A 984 -15.85 42.26 36.50
N GLN A 985 -14.68 41.97 37.07
CA GLN A 985 -13.63 42.96 37.28
C GLN A 985 -13.24 43.66 35.97
N GLY A 986 -13.08 44.99 36.00
CA GLY A 986 -12.74 45.79 34.82
C GLY A 986 -13.90 45.95 33.83
N ASN A 987 -15.16 45.87 34.30
CA ASN A 987 -16.38 46.04 33.50
C ASN A 987 -16.54 45.02 32.35
N LYS A 988 -15.91 43.84 32.44
CA LYS A 988 -16.11 42.76 31.47
C LYS A 988 -17.49 42.11 31.65
N ILE A 989 -18.07 41.59 30.58
CA ILE A 989 -19.40 40.98 30.55
C ILE A 989 -19.29 39.48 30.87
N LYS A 990 -20.04 39.02 31.88
CA LYS A 990 -20.20 37.60 32.21
C LYS A 990 -21.12 36.92 31.20
N ALA A 991 -20.75 35.72 30.77
CA ALA A 991 -21.56 34.94 29.86
C ALA A 991 -21.49 33.44 30.17
N ASP A 992 -22.34 32.66 29.51
CA ASP A 992 -22.27 31.21 29.58
C ASP A 992 -20.98 30.67 28.94
N LYS A 993 -20.28 29.80 29.67
CA LYS A 993 -18.98 29.23 29.28
C LYS A 993 -18.99 28.47 27.97
N LYS A 994 -20.11 27.85 27.62
CA LYS A 994 -20.21 27.00 26.44
C LYS A 994 -20.63 27.78 25.21
N THR A 995 -21.44 28.82 25.39
CA THR A 995 -22.16 29.49 24.29
C THR A 995 -21.80 30.96 24.11
N GLY A 996 -21.24 31.62 25.12
CA GLY A 996 -21.02 33.07 25.12
C GLY A 996 -22.29 33.90 25.33
N TYR A 997 -23.40 33.28 25.73
CA TYR A 997 -24.68 33.97 25.96
C TYR A 997 -24.67 34.83 27.24
N THR A 998 -25.12 36.10 27.15
CA THR A 998 -24.98 37.12 28.22
C THR A 998 -26.17 37.21 29.19
N ASN A 999 -27.13 36.29 29.11
CA ASN A 999 -28.43 36.32 29.83
C ASN A 999 -29.41 37.45 29.43
N TYR A 1000 -29.05 38.29 28.45
CA TYR A 1000 -29.89 39.36 27.94
C TYR A 1000 -30.38 39.05 26.51
N ARG A 1001 -31.69 38.75 26.38
CA ARG A 1001 -32.39 38.53 25.10
C ARG A 1001 -31.68 37.52 24.18
N ASN A 1002 -31.11 37.98 23.08
CA ASN A 1002 -30.39 37.23 22.06
C ASN A 1002 -28.95 37.77 21.90
N VAL A 1003 -28.38 38.29 22.98
CA VAL A 1003 -27.05 38.91 23.01
C VAL A 1003 -26.01 37.91 23.52
N PHE A 1004 -24.98 37.75 22.69
CA PHE A 1004 -23.78 36.97 22.94
C PHE A 1004 -22.57 37.90 23.04
N VAL A 1005 -21.53 37.47 23.73
CA VAL A 1005 -20.30 38.24 23.90
C VAL A 1005 -19.07 37.42 23.53
N ALA A 1006 -18.10 38.08 22.90
CA ALA A 1006 -16.83 37.50 22.49
C ALA A 1006 -15.68 38.52 22.59
N GLY A 1007 -14.45 38.04 22.54
CA GLY A 1007 -13.26 38.89 22.63
C GLY A 1007 -13.00 39.45 24.03
N ASP A 1008 -12.14 40.46 24.13
CA ASP A 1008 -11.57 40.94 25.42
C ASP A 1008 -12.60 41.52 26.40
N VAL A 1009 -13.78 41.88 25.90
CA VAL A 1009 -14.91 42.36 26.70
C VAL A 1009 -15.61 41.22 27.45
N CYS A 1010 -15.42 39.96 27.05
CA CYS A 1010 -15.88 38.78 27.77
C CYS A 1010 -14.94 38.45 28.94
N ASP A 1011 -15.50 38.09 30.09
CA ASP A 1011 -14.75 37.78 31.32
C ASP A 1011 -13.92 36.49 31.25
N GLU A 1012 -14.22 35.63 30.29
CA GLU A 1012 -13.53 34.35 30.05
C GLU A 1012 -12.47 34.42 28.97
N ASN A 1013 -12.30 35.56 28.29
CA ASN A 1013 -11.29 35.69 27.25
C ASN A 1013 -9.90 36.01 27.82
N HIS A 1014 -8.90 35.33 27.30
CA HIS A 1014 -7.50 35.36 27.71
C HIS A 1014 -6.69 36.53 27.15
N MET A 1015 -7.36 37.53 26.55
CA MET A 1015 -6.72 38.72 26.00
C MET A 1015 -5.58 38.40 25.00
N SER A 1016 -5.75 37.33 24.23
CA SER A 1016 -4.84 36.91 23.17
C SER A 1016 -5.58 36.77 21.83
N LEU A 1017 -4.85 36.90 20.72
CA LEU A 1017 -5.43 36.82 19.37
C LEU A 1017 -6.29 35.55 19.17
N ILE A 1018 -5.71 34.38 19.44
CA ILE A 1018 -6.40 33.11 19.22
C ILE A 1018 -7.55 32.88 20.22
N GLY A 1019 -7.46 33.43 21.43
CA GLY A 1019 -8.56 33.43 22.41
C GLY A 1019 -9.73 34.30 21.94
N ALA A 1020 -9.46 35.48 21.38
CA ALA A 1020 -10.47 36.35 20.79
C ALA A 1020 -11.17 35.65 19.61
N ILE A 1021 -10.41 35.04 18.70
CA ILE A 1021 -10.95 34.26 17.58
C ILE A 1021 -11.83 33.12 18.08
N ALA A 1022 -11.34 32.34 19.05
CA ALA A 1022 -12.04 31.19 19.63
C ALA A 1022 -13.36 31.59 20.31
N SER A 1023 -13.35 32.67 21.09
CA SER A 1023 -14.57 33.18 21.74
C SER A 1023 -15.60 33.70 20.73
N GLY A 1024 -15.16 34.28 19.60
CA GLY A 1024 -16.04 34.65 18.48
C GLY A 1024 -16.75 33.44 17.87
N LYS A 1025 -16.03 32.34 17.66
CA LYS A 1025 -16.57 31.09 17.14
C LYS A 1025 -17.56 30.44 18.09
N ARG A 1026 -17.20 30.42 19.38
CA ARG A 1026 -18.09 29.97 20.44
C ARG A 1026 -19.42 30.74 20.42
N ALA A 1027 -19.37 32.07 20.27
CA ALA A 1027 -20.57 32.90 20.17
C ALA A 1027 -21.39 32.59 18.91
N ALA A 1028 -20.75 32.37 17.75
CA ALA A 1028 -21.44 31.95 16.53
C ALA A 1028 -22.15 30.59 16.70
N ILE A 1029 -21.50 29.61 17.32
CA ILE A 1029 -22.11 28.32 17.66
C ILE A 1029 -23.27 28.51 18.66
N GLY A 1030 -23.10 29.34 19.68
CA GLY A 1030 -24.16 29.68 20.63
C GLY A 1030 -25.42 30.24 19.97
N ILE A 1031 -25.24 31.13 18.96
CA ILE A 1031 -26.35 31.65 18.14
C ILE A 1031 -27.06 30.51 17.40
N ARG A 1032 -26.31 29.60 16.77
CA ARG A 1032 -26.89 28.45 16.06
C ARG A 1032 -27.62 27.50 17.00
N GLN A 1033 -27.08 27.26 18.20
CA GLN A 1033 -27.74 26.46 19.22
C GLN A 1033 -29.08 27.10 19.62
N GLN A 1034 -29.11 28.43 19.79
CA GLN A 1034 -30.32 29.16 20.17
C GLN A 1034 -31.36 29.23 19.04
N ILE A 1035 -30.95 29.48 17.79
CA ILE A 1035 -31.86 29.71 16.66
C ILE A 1035 -32.28 28.39 15.99
N GLU A 1036 -31.37 27.44 15.82
CA GLU A 1036 -31.58 26.21 15.04
C GLU A 1036 -31.76 24.95 15.90
N GLY A 1037 -31.51 25.04 17.21
CA GLY A 1037 -31.40 23.84 18.05
C GLY A 1037 -30.20 22.97 17.67
N TYR A 1038 -29.13 23.59 17.14
CA TYR A 1038 -27.89 22.92 16.78
C TYR A 1038 -27.35 22.08 17.96
N LYS A 1039 -27.04 20.81 17.75
CA LYS A 1039 -26.79 19.84 18.83
C LYS A 1039 -25.32 19.67 19.23
N TYR A 1040 -24.40 20.36 18.58
CA TYR A 1040 -22.97 20.15 18.77
C TYR A 1040 -22.34 21.24 19.62
N ASP A 1041 -21.46 20.81 20.55
CA ASP A 1041 -20.67 21.68 21.41
C ASP A 1041 -19.44 22.22 20.66
N PHE A 1042 -18.91 23.34 21.12
CA PHE A 1042 -17.65 23.90 20.60
C PHE A 1042 -16.44 23.08 21.08
N GLU A 1043 -15.78 22.37 20.18
CA GLU A 1043 -14.66 21.47 20.53
C GLU A 1043 -13.39 22.20 20.95
N GLY A 1044 -13.21 23.43 20.47
CA GLY A 1044 -12.13 24.32 20.92
C GLY A 1044 -12.31 24.78 22.37
N LEU A 1045 -13.41 24.40 23.06
CA LEU A 1045 -13.73 24.87 24.41
C LEU A 1045 -12.72 24.40 25.44
N ASP A 1046 -12.31 23.13 25.44
CA ASP A 1046 -11.34 22.62 26.41
C ASP A 1046 -9.98 23.31 26.24
N ALA A 1047 -9.54 23.48 24.97
CA ALA A 1047 -8.31 24.18 24.63
C ALA A 1047 -8.40 25.68 25.00
N LEU A 1048 -9.57 26.31 24.83
CA LEU A 1048 -9.83 27.69 25.21
C LEU A 1048 -9.80 27.85 26.74
N LEU A 1049 -10.56 27.05 27.49
CA LEU A 1049 -10.62 27.11 28.96
C LEU A 1049 -9.25 26.84 29.61
N GLY A 1050 -8.48 25.91 29.04
CA GLY A 1050 -7.14 25.55 29.52
C GLY A 1050 -6.08 26.65 29.40
N LEU A 1051 -6.32 27.72 28.60
CA LEU A 1051 -5.37 28.84 28.50
C LEU A 1051 -5.20 29.56 29.87
N ASN A 1052 -6.21 29.58 30.75
CA ASN A 1052 -6.25 30.42 31.98
C ASN A 1052 -5.33 29.85 33.06
N GLU A 1053 -5.21 28.53 33.10
CA GLU A 1053 -4.36 27.81 34.04
C GLU A 1053 -2.90 27.87 33.57
N LYS A 1054 -2.67 27.69 32.27
CA LYS A 1054 -1.32 27.63 31.69
C LYS A 1054 -0.68 28.98 31.44
N GLU A 1055 -1.45 30.05 31.23
CA GLU A 1055 -0.93 31.43 31.21
C GLU A 1055 -0.36 31.83 32.58
N ARG A 1056 -0.88 31.25 33.69
CA ARG A 1056 -0.29 31.43 35.03
C ARG A 1056 1.00 30.62 35.22
N GLU A 1057 1.18 29.55 34.46
CA GLU A 1057 2.38 28.69 34.48
C GLU A 1057 3.44 29.10 33.42
N GLY A 1058 3.07 29.89 32.41
CA GLY A 1058 3.72 29.92 31.09
C GLY A 1058 4.31 31.25 30.60
N ALA A 1059 5.15 31.90 31.41
CA ALA A 1059 6.13 32.91 30.93
C ALA A 1059 7.37 32.28 30.23
N THR A 1060 7.29 31.00 29.84
CA THR A 1060 8.44 30.22 29.35
C THR A 1060 8.05 29.26 28.23
N SER A 1061 8.18 29.68 26.97
CA SER A 1061 8.54 28.74 25.90
C SER A 1061 9.50 29.42 24.92
N ASN A 1062 10.69 28.84 24.75
CA ASN A 1062 11.58 29.25 23.69
C ASN A 1062 10.97 28.83 22.33
N PRO A 1063 11.16 29.60 21.25
CA PRO A 1063 10.77 29.16 19.92
C PRO A 1063 11.38 27.80 19.59
N ILE A 1064 10.62 26.94 18.88
CA ILE A 1064 11.19 25.73 18.29
C ILE A 1064 12.20 26.18 17.24
N ALA A 1065 13.49 25.94 17.51
CA ALA A 1065 14.55 26.22 16.56
C ALA A 1065 14.44 25.22 15.41
N LEU A 1066 14.16 25.72 14.21
CA LEU A 1066 14.21 24.92 13.00
C LEU A 1066 15.62 25.01 12.43
N GLU A 1067 16.33 23.88 12.40
CA GLU A 1067 17.52 23.73 11.58
C GLU A 1067 17.10 23.08 10.24
N GLY A 1068 17.17 23.83 9.13
CA GLY A 1068 16.89 23.31 7.78
C GLY A 1068 15.45 23.49 7.26
N ASP A 1069 15.05 22.64 6.31
CA ASP A 1069 13.71 22.67 5.67
C ASP A 1069 12.64 22.14 6.63
N ILE A 1070 11.57 22.91 6.83
CA ILE A 1070 10.45 22.56 7.70
C ILE A 1070 9.79 21.23 7.29
N THR A 1071 9.77 20.91 5.99
CA THR A 1071 9.20 19.67 5.47
C THR A 1071 10.04 18.45 5.79
N ASP A 1072 11.36 18.61 5.96
CA ASP A 1072 12.24 17.54 6.42
C ASP A 1072 12.13 17.36 7.93
N PHE A 1073 12.08 18.45 8.69
CA PHE A 1073 11.91 18.42 10.15
C PHE A 1073 10.64 17.64 10.55
N ILE A 1074 9.50 17.92 9.91
CA ILE A 1074 8.22 17.28 10.27
C ILE A 1074 8.14 15.79 9.91
N LYS A 1075 8.99 15.26 9.03
CA LYS A 1075 8.98 13.83 8.67
C LYS A 1075 9.35 12.93 9.86
N ASN A 1076 10.02 13.49 10.87
CA ASN A 1076 10.39 12.78 12.10
C ASN A 1076 9.23 12.65 13.08
N PHE A 1077 8.08 13.27 12.80
CA PHE A 1077 6.92 13.29 13.69
C PHE A 1077 5.75 12.51 13.10
N ASN A 1078 4.99 11.88 13.99
CA ASN A 1078 3.69 11.30 13.68
C ASN A 1078 2.62 11.98 14.54
N LEU A 1079 1.86 12.90 13.94
CA LEU A 1079 0.65 13.46 14.56
C LEU A 1079 -0.51 12.52 14.27
N PHE A 1080 -0.84 11.65 15.21
CA PHE A 1080 -1.82 10.58 14.98
C PHE A 1080 -3.16 10.86 15.68
N GLN A 1081 -4.23 10.27 15.13
CA GLN A 1081 -5.59 10.31 15.68
C GLN A 1081 -6.29 8.96 15.52
N SER A 1082 -7.35 8.76 16.30
CA SER A 1082 -8.31 7.66 16.20
C SER A 1082 -8.89 7.47 14.78
N CYS A 1083 -9.14 6.21 14.44
CA CYS A 1083 -9.60 5.72 13.14
C CYS A 1083 -11.05 6.13 12.83
N GLU A 1084 -11.32 6.56 11.59
CA GLU A 1084 -12.68 6.75 11.06
C GLU A 1084 -12.95 5.85 9.85
N LYS A 1085 -12.79 4.52 10.00
CA LYS A 1085 -13.02 3.55 8.90
C LYS A 1085 -12.18 3.85 7.66
N CYS A 1086 -10.91 4.21 7.86
CA CYS A 1086 -9.98 4.57 6.79
C CYS A 1086 -9.79 3.47 5.72
N ASN A 1087 -10.21 2.22 6.01
CA ASN A 1087 -10.08 1.05 5.15
C ASN A 1087 -8.64 0.73 4.70
N HIS A 1088 -7.61 1.38 5.24
CA HIS A 1088 -6.20 1.19 4.84
C HIS A 1088 -5.74 -0.28 4.87
N CYS A 1089 -6.18 -1.03 5.87
CA CYS A 1089 -5.89 -2.47 6.00
C CYS A 1089 -6.53 -3.34 4.89
N ILE A 1090 -7.56 -2.84 4.20
CA ILE A 1090 -8.19 -3.48 3.04
C ILE A 1090 -7.66 -2.86 1.75
N ASP A 1091 -7.67 -1.53 1.63
CA ASP A 1091 -7.46 -0.81 0.38
C ASP A 1091 -5.98 -0.66 0.00
N ASN A 1092 -5.06 -0.83 0.97
CA ASN A 1092 -3.62 -0.75 0.73
C ASN A 1092 -2.86 -2.02 1.13
N LEU A 1093 -3.23 -2.67 2.24
CA LEU A 1093 -2.60 -3.93 2.68
C LEU A 1093 -3.27 -5.17 2.09
N GLY A 1094 -4.60 -5.30 2.21
CA GLY A 1094 -5.42 -6.36 1.61
C GLY A 1094 -5.32 -7.75 2.22
N CYS A 1095 -5.10 -7.88 3.54
CA CYS A 1095 -5.00 -9.20 4.17
C CYS A 1095 -6.32 -9.99 4.01
N PRO A 1096 -6.30 -11.26 3.53
CA PRO A 1096 -7.53 -12.06 3.37
C PRO A 1096 -8.28 -12.33 4.67
N ALA A 1097 -7.61 -12.22 5.82
CA ALA A 1097 -8.23 -12.37 7.14
C ALA A 1097 -8.94 -11.08 7.60
N MET A 1098 -8.88 -9.99 6.85
CA MET A 1098 -9.57 -8.73 7.16
C MET A 1098 -10.80 -8.63 6.29
N ILE A 1099 -11.98 -8.63 6.91
CA ILE A 1099 -13.27 -8.58 6.21
C ILE A 1099 -14.05 -7.33 6.60
N LYS A 1100 -14.91 -6.85 5.70
CA LYS A 1100 -15.77 -5.70 5.95
C LYS A 1100 -17.20 -6.16 6.26
N VAL A 1101 -17.64 -5.99 7.51
CA VAL A 1101 -18.97 -6.37 7.99
C VAL A 1101 -19.69 -5.12 8.45
N ASN A 1102 -20.86 -4.81 7.87
CA ASN A 1102 -21.65 -3.61 8.19
C ASN A 1102 -20.84 -2.29 8.15
N GLY A 1103 -19.89 -2.19 7.22
CA GLY A 1103 -19.02 -1.02 7.06
C GLY A 1103 -17.90 -0.89 8.12
N LYS A 1104 -17.70 -1.89 8.98
CA LYS A 1104 -16.56 -1.99 9.91
C LYS A 1104 -15.61 -3.09 9.45
N ILE A 1105 -14.34 -2.95 9.80
CA ILE A 1105 -13.36 -4.01 9.53
C ILE A 1105 -13.34 -4.95 10.71
N GLU A 1106 -13.45 -6.25 10.43
CA GLU A 1106 -13.38 -7.34 11.41
C GLU A 1106 -12.29 -8.34 10.99
N ILE A 1107 -11.78 -9.09 11.97
CA ILE A 1107 -10.78 -10.14 11.75
C ILE A 1107 -11.50 -11.48 11.65
N ASP A 1108 -11.37 -12.15 10.51
CA ASP A 1108 -11.68 -13.56 10.40
C ASP A 1108 -10.57 -14.38 11.09
N TYR A 1109 -10.83 -14.77 12.34
CA TYR A 1109 -9.90 -15.54 13.14
C TYR A 1109 -9.61 -16.95 12.59
N ALA A 1110 -10.47 -17.51 11.73
CA ALA A 1110 -10.21 -18.80 11.10
C ALA A 1110 -9.08 -18.68 10.05
N SER A 1111 -9.03 -17.53 9.36
CA SER A 1111 -8.03 -17.24 8.33
C SER A 1111 -6.80 -16.49 8.87
N CYS A 1112 -6.87 -15.89 10.06
CA CYS A 1112 -5.79 -15.09 10.64
C CYS A 1112 -4.60 -15.94 11.10
N THR A 1113 -3.41 -15.64 10.59
CA THR A 1113 -2.17 -16.34 10.96
C THR A 1113 -1.41 -15.71 12.13
N LYS A 1114 -1.92 -14.62 12.72
CA LYS A 1114 -1.28 -13.93 13.87
C LYS A 1114 0.16 -13.46 13.57
N CYS A 1115 0.41 -12.99 12.35
CA CYS A 1115 1.73 -12.47 11.94
C CYS A 1115 2.05 -11.06 12.48
N GLY A 1116 1.08 -10.32 13.02
CA GLY A 1116 1.29 -8.97 13.56
C GLY A 1116 1.38 -7.84 12.53
N LEU A 1117 1.60 -8.14 11.23
CA LEU A 1117 1.78 -7.12 10.18
C LEU A 1117 0.71 -6.00 10.18
N CYS A 1118 -0.55 -6.36 10.40
CA CYS A 1118 -1.66 -5.40 10.41
C CYS A 1118 -1.54 -4.34 11.53
N ILE A 1119 -0.82 -4.65 12.61
CA ILE A 1119 -0.55 -3.73 13.73
C ILE A 1119 0.42 -2.65 13.26
N ASP A 1120 1.54 -3.03 12.67
CA ASP A 1120 2.58 -2.11 12.21
C ASP A 1120 2.07 -1.18 11.11
N VAL A 1121 1.27 -1.71 10.19
CA VAL A 1121 0.76 -0.95 9.04
C VAL A 1121 -0.48 -0.12 9.35
N CYS A 1122 -1.14 -0.30 10.50
CA CYS A 1122 -2.31 0.48 10.86
C CYS A 1122 -1.90 1.92 11.22
N PRO A 1123 -2.30 2.95 10.45
CA PRO A 1123 -1.85 4.33 10.69
C PRO A 1123 -2.57 5.01 11.88
N ASN A 1124 -3.44 4.29 12.60
CA ASN A 1124 -4.26 4.82 13.70
C ASN A 1124 -4.02 4.09 15.03
N ASP A 1125 -3.14 3.09 15.07
CA ASP A 1125 -2.97 2.20 16.24
C ASP A 1125 -4.29 1.60 16.78
N ALA A 1126 -5.22 1.36 15.86
CA ALA A 1126 -6.52 0.76 16.14
C ALA A 1126 -6.47 -0.77 16.16
N ILE A 1127 -5.37 -1.36 15.67
CA ILE A 1127 -5.14 -2.79 15.65
C ILE A 1127 -3.99 -3.08 16.62
N ALA A 1128 -4.22 -3.95 17.59
CA ALA A 1128 -3.24 -4.27 18.64
C ALA A 1128 -3.36 -5.73 19.07
N TRP A 1129 -2.41 -6.20 19.87
CA TRP A 1129 -2.53 -7.47 20.58
C TRP A 1129 -3.54 -7.34 21.74
N GLU A 1130 -4.35 -8.37 21.97
CA GLU A 1130 -5.36 -8.42 23.04
C GLU A 1130 -4.76 -8.12 24.43
N SER A 1131 -3.56 -8.65 24.73
CA SER A 1131 -2.85 -8.43 25.99
C SER A 1131 -2.40 -6.98 26.22
N GLU A 1132 -2.24 -6.19 25.16
CA GLU A 1132 -1.88 -4.77 25.22
C GLU A 1132 -3.13 -3.89 25.38
N SER A 1133 -4.27 -4.32 24.86
CA SER A 1133 -5.55 -3.57 24.95
C SER A 1133 -6.11 -3.46 26.37
N VAL A 1134 -5.86 -4.47 27.24
CA VAL A 1134 -6.33 -4.48 28.64
C VAL A 1134 -5.59 -3.45 29.51
N LYS A 1135 -4.36 -3.06 29.15
CA LYS A 1135 -3.60 -2.02 29.88
C LYS A 1135 -4.06 -0.59 29.58
N ILE A 1136 -4.76 -0.38 28.47
CA ILE A 1136 -5.21 0.94 28.01
C ILE A 1136 -6.59 1.31 28.60
N ALA A 1137 -7.32 0.32 29.14
CA ALA A 1137 -8.66 0.48 29.70
C ALA A 1137 -8.67 0.72 31.24
N HIS A 1138 -7.51 0.94 31.87
CA HIS A 1138 -7.38 1.23 33.30
C HIS A 1138 -6.87 2.63 33.59
#